data_AF-A0A383WE03-F1
#
_entry.id   AF-A0A383WE03-F1
#
_cell.length_a   1.000
_cell.length_b   1.000
_cell.length_c   1.000
_cell.angle_alpha   90.00
_cell.angle_beta   90.00
_cell.angle_gamma   90.00
#
_symmetry.space_group_name_H-M   'P 1'
#
loop_
_entity.id
_entity.type
_entity.pdbx_description
1 polymer ?
#
loop_
_entity_poly.entity_id
_entity_poly.type
_entity_poly.pdbx_seq_one_letter_code
_entity_poly.pdbx_strand_id
1 'polypeptide(L)'
;MKWLCCTAGKQAVAAASDAVVAVPNVPAAVVQVLTAAGVRISDAQAMAAALKQQPGIELWLQARLDLRWPDVGFGSSSDAELCAAFSTVQQDWTSAPAAAAASAGASSASAAVPAAGGRDIPSLLEVLAEFRVWEFSLDRVARFVQPSLIPDVLRFAVNQLRARSAAALVKHLSTPPEKLLSALLYEQEWQLEHAAEEQQQQQQLPPPPPLVFVGNRQQDQHAQQQQQHEQQQQQHAESHIKHMHSLQQQQLTPALLDELLLLAADRRHYPLLLQLLQLPIPGPQQLPSSTMYAVLRSVLQDARSSKWQADLSRKLCELPAARLLDAAQVYTLLLAAAQQQFTMWYIAQLPGAGQLSSAQANVLASAAVDITHSCAVRHIVNVVNLLQPRQLVQLLQRTLLLATLAGEGTGEEDGDGKEEPWCDARMSALRIPYSESNRVDRLEVLEYLCAADVAAALDADEVAELLVAAAELGDCTALTLLLEHLPNAAAADSDTARRLLEVALQHRHSKLLSKVASCFSQQLRLCFCECADEAATCLLRADDKQLLAQMVHQLLSWMPWYVEDGLPQLLQLAVRLRRSEAVPALHGKLWSRKPLKHELPVAEVQALLRAAARSSSSSIMVHSLMLLPGAQRLPGRGLQLVMDECCRRGNAAAAAAAAHWERSRGMAMATAAAAAAAAAPAAPAVSSKELA
;
A
#
# COMPACT_ATOMS: atom_id res chain seq x y z
N MET A 1 -35.47 -44.46 52.59
CA MET A 1 -34.65 -43.28 52.24
C MET A 1 -35.40 -41.98 52.50
N LYS A 2 -36.40 -41.58 51.69
CA LYS A 2 -37.16 -40.31 51.90
C LYS A 2 -37.70 -40.13 53.33
N TRP A 3 -38.23 -41.20 53.93
CA TRP A 3 -38.72 -41.20 55.32
C TRP A 3 -37.60 -41.11 56.37
N LEU A 4 -36.43 -41.71 56.11
CA LEU A 4 -35.25 -41.64 56.99
C LEU A 4 -34.62 -40.24 57.00
N CYS A 5 -34.64 -39.54 55.87
CA CYS A 5 -34.15 -38.16 55.76
C CYS A 5 -35.06 -37.13 56.45
N CYS A 6 -36.34 -37.45 56.67
CA CYS A 6 -37.29 -36.55 57.33
C CYS A 6 -37.32 -36.68 58.86
N THR A 7 -36.85 -37.80 59.44
CA THR A 7 -36.97 -38.09 60.88
C THR A 7 -35.66 -37.97 61.65
N ALA A 8 -34.52 -37.93 60.97
CA ALA A 8 -33.22 -37.89 61.62
C ALA A 8 -32.72 -36.43 61.71
N GLY A 9 -32.58 -35.90 62.94
CA GLY A 9 -32.14 -34.53 63.17
C GLY A 9 -30.76 -34.21 62.57
N LYS A 10 -30.38 -32.93 62.55
CA LYS A 10 -29.15 -32.38 61.89
C LYS A 10 -27.86 -33.19 62.13
N GLN A 11 -27.74 -33.90 63.26
CA GLN A 11 -26.59 -34.75 63.58
C GLN A 11 -26.55 -36.08 62.80
N ALA A 12 -27.70 -36.66 62.45
CA ALA A 12 -27.76 -37.85 61.62
C ALA A 12 -27.51 -37.54 60.13
N VAL A 13 -27.82 -36.31 59.70
CA VAL A 13 -27.49 -35.81 58.35
C VAL A 13 -25.98 -35.60 58.20
N ALA A 14 -25.29 -35.12 59.24
CA ALA A 14 -23.83 -35.02 59.26
C ALA A 14 -23.17 -36.42 59.23
N ALA A 15 -23.65 -37.36 60.06
CA ALA A 15 -23.14 -38.73 60.06
C ALA A 15 -23.40 -39.49 58.74
N ALA A 16 -24.51 -39.21 58.05
CA ALA A 16 -24.78 -39.76 56.72
C ALA A 16 -23.90 -39.12 55.63
N SER A 17 -23.56 -37.84 55.75
CA SER A 17 -22.61 -37.15 54.86
C SER A 17 -21.20 -37.75 54.98
N ASP A 18 -20.73 -37.99 56.21
CA ASP A 18 -19.42 -38.61 56.46
C ASP A 18 -19.39 -40.08 56.00
N ALA A 19 -20.48 -40.81 56.16
CA ALA A 19 -20.60 -42.21 55.70
C ALA A 19 -20.61 -42.34 54.17
N VAL A 20 -21.19 -41.38 53.43
CA VAL A 20 -21.21 -41.37 51.96
C VAL A 20 -19.83 -41.03 51.39
N VAL A 21 -19.06 -40.18 52.06
CA VAL A 21 -17.67 -39.84 51.69
C VAL A 21 -16.71 -41.02 51.94
N ALA A 22 -17.04 -41.92 52.87
CA ALA A 22 -16.23 -43.08 53.21
C ALA A 22 -16.42 -44.31 52.29
N VAL A 23 -17.42 -44.32 51.41
CA VAL A 23 -17.73 -45.48 50.54
C VAL A 23 -17.18 -45.26 49.12
N PRO A 24 -16.24 -46.09 48.63
CA PRO A 24 -15.83 -46.04 47.23
C PRO A 24 -16.98 -46.51 46.31
N ASN A 25 -17.19 -45.82 45.17
CA ASN A 25 -18.24 -46.06 44.17
C ASN A 25 -19.68 -45.73 44.60
N VAL A 26 -19.94 -44.47 44.98
CA VAL A 26 -21.32 -44.00 45.21
C VAL A 26 -22.02 -43.80 43.85
N PRO A 27 -23.16 -44.48 43.57
CA PRO A 27 -23.89 -44.30 42.31
C PRO A 27 -24.44 -42.88 42.14
N ALA A 28 -24.43 -42.34 40.92
CA ALA A 28 -24.89 -40.97 40.60
C ALA A 28 -26.31 -40.64 41.11
N ALA A 29 -27.21 -41.63 41.13
CA ALA A 29 -28.56 -41.49 41.66
C ALA A 29 -28.60 -41.18 43.17
N VAL A 30 -27.61 -41.66 43.94
CA VAL A 30 -27.53 -41.44 45.40
C VAL A 30 -27.06 -40.01 45.68
N VAL A 31 -26.09 -39.50 44.91
CA VAL A 31 -25.61 -38.12 45.01
C VAL A 31 -26.75 -37.15 44.70
N GLN A 32 -27.47 -37.36 43.60
CA GLN A 32 -28.61 -36.52 43.22
C GLN A 32 -29.73 -36.49 44.28
N VAL A 33 -30.02 -37.64 44.91
CA VAL A 33 -31.02 -37.72 45.98
C VAL A 33 -30.56 -37.00 47.25
N LEU A 34 -29.27 -37.04 47.59
CA LEU A 34 -28.70 -36.34 48.74
C LEU A 34 -28.66 -34.81 48.52
N THR A 35 -28.32 -34.36 47.31
CA THR A 35 -28.35 -32.94 46.94
C THR A 35 -29.78 -32.39 46.93
N ALA A 36 -30.73 -33.16 46.36
CA ALA A 36 -32.16 -32.80 46.40
C ALA A 36 -32.75 -32.80 47.82
N ALA A 37 -32.14 -33.52 48.77
CA ALA A 37 -32.51 -33.53 50.17
C ALA A 37 -31.89 -32.39 51.00
N GLY A 38 -31.15 -31.47 50.38
CA GLY A 38 -30.57 -30.29 51.04
C GLY A 38 -29.32 -30.57 51.87
N VAL A 39 -28.66 -31.71 51.66
CA VAL A 39 -27.37 -32.03 52.29
C VAL A 39 -26.29 -31.16 51.66
N ARG A 40 -25.67 -30.29 52.48
CA ARG A 40 -24.53 -29.45 52.09
C ARG A 40 -23.24 -30.25 52.29
N ILE A 41 -22.75 -30.88 51.23
CA ILE A 41 -21.39 -31.41 51.18
C ILE A 41 -20.46 -30.20 50.96
N SER A 42 -19.40 -30.03 51.75
CA SER A 42 -18.45 -28.94 51.49
C SER A 42 -17.74 -29.17 50.15
N ASP A 43 -17.47 -28.09 49.41
CA ASP A 43 -16.86 -28.18 48.08
C ASP A 43 -15.54 -28.99 48.10
N ALA A 44 -14.77 -28.88 49.19
CA ALA A 44 -13.56 -29.67 49.45
C ALA A 44 -13.80 -31.19 49.61
N GLN A 45 -14.87 -31.62 50.30
CA GLN A 45 -15.18 -33.04 50.50
C GLN A 45 -15.75 -33.69 49.23
N ALA A 46 -16.50 -32.92 48.42
CA ALA A 46 -17.00 -33.37 47.14
C ALA A 46 -15.88 -33.48 46.08
N MET A 47 -14.94 -32.52 46.04
CA MET A 47 -13.76 -32.57 45.16
C MET A 47 -12.81 -33.70 45.53
N ALA A 48 -12.54 -33.93 46.82
CA ALA A 48 -11.68 -35.02 47.27
C ALA A 48 -12.24 -36.42 46.94
N ALA A 49 -13.58 -36.57 46.92
CA ALA A 49 -14.25 -37.78 46.47
C ALA A 49 -14.27 -37.90 44.92
N ALA A 50 -14.44 -36.79 44.21
CA ALA A 50 -14.47 -36.73 42.74
C ALA A 50 -13.09 -36.93 42.09
N LEU A 51 -12.01 -36.45 42.70
CA LEU A 51 -10.64 -36.57 42.18
C LEU A 51 -10.06 -37.98 42.26
N LYS A 52 -10.68 -38.88 43.05
CA LYS A 52 -10.31 -40.31 43.08
C LYS A 52 -10.83 -41.10 41.87
N GLN A 53 -11.73 -40.56 41.06
CA GLN A 53 -12.23 -41.24 39.85
C GLN A 53 -12.52 -40.23 38.72
N GLN A 54 -11.84 -40.37 37.57
CA GLN A 54 -12.04 -39.54 36.36
C GLN A 54 -13.50 -39.22 35.98
N PRO A 55 -14.49 -40.13 36.09
CA PRO A 55 -15.90 -39.80 35.78
C PRO A 55 -16.62 -38.90 36.80
N GLY A 56 -16.06 -38.69 38.01
CA GLY A 56 -16.69 -37.91 39.07
C GLY A 56 -16.62 -36.40 38.89
N ILE A 57 -15.56 -35.90 38.24
CA ILE A 57 -15.34 -34.47 37.98
C ILE A 57 -16.34 -33.96 36.93
N GLU A 58 -16.56 -34.74 35.88
CA GLU A 58 -17.49 -34.42 34.79
C GLU A 58 -18.94 -34.42 35.29
N LEU A 59 -19.33 -35.40 36.12
CA LEU A 59 -20.66 -35.47 36.74
C LEU A 59 -20.90 -34.35 37.77
N TRP A 60 -19.86 -33.90 38.48
CA TRP A 60 -19.96 -32.78 39.44
C TRP A 60 -20.14 -31.44 38.74
N LEU A 61 -19.38 -31.19 37.65
CA LEU A 61 -19.57 -30.02 36.80
C LEU A 61 -20.98 -30.03 36.17
N GLN A 62 -21.46 -31.19 35.70
CA GLN A 62 -22.79 -31.36 35.12
C GLN A 62 -23.93 -31.16 36.14
N ALA A 63 -23.77 -31.66 37.37
CA ALA A 63 -24.74 -31.44 38.46
C ALA A 63 -24.80 -29.98 38.93
N ARG A 64 -23.70 -29.22 38.79
CA ARG A 64 -23.69 -27.76 39.02
C ARG A 64 -24.31 -26.97 37.86
N LEU A 65 -24.23 -27.46 36.62
CA LEU A 65 -24.80 -26.81 35.42
C LEU A 65 -26.34 -26.89 35.35
N ASP A 66 -26.96 -27.95 35.89
CA ASP A 66 -28.43 -28.09 35.94
C ASP A 66 -29.10 -27.13 36.96
N LEU A 67 -28.32 -26.53 37.88
CA LEU A 67 -28.78 -25.50 38.82
C LEU A 67 -28.47 -24.11 38.24
N ARG A 68 -29.44 -23.48 37.56
CA ARG A 68 -29.33 -22.10 37.04
C ARG A 68 -28.89 -21.12 38.14
N TRP A 69 -27.71 -20.53 38.00
CA TRP A 69 -27.23 -19.45 38.88
C TRP A 69 -27.48 -18.06 38.28
N PRO A 70 -28.01 -17.10 39.07
CA PRO A 70 -27.90 -15.67 38.81
C PRO A 70 -26.70 -15.04 39.55
N ASP A 71 -25.94 -14.21 38.83
CA ASP A 71 -25.12 -13.07 39.27
C ASP A 71 -24.63 -12.99 40.73
N VAL A 72 -23.72 -13.88 41.15
CA VAL A 72 -22.87 -13.64 42.34
C VAL A 72 -21.42 -13.93 41.96
N GLY A 73 -20.59 -12.89 41.98
CA GLY A 73 -19.16 -12.98 41.67
C GLY A 73 -18.44 -13.98 42.59
N PHE A 74 -17.52 -14.74 42.01
CA PHE A 74 -16.69 -15.68 42.75
C PHE A 74 -15.74 -14.93 43.69
N GLY A 75 -15.86 -15.19 44.99
CA GLY A 75 -14.89 -14.78 46.00
C GLY A 75 -13.61 -15.61 45.97
N SER A 76 -12.56 -15.03 46.51
CA SER A 76 -11.16 -15.50 46.67
C SER A 76 -10.98 -16.90 47.26
N SER A 77 -12.00 -17.51 47.87
CA SER A 77 -11.90 -18.82 48.53
C SER A 77 -11.87 -20.02 47.55
N SER A 78 -12.38 -19.86 46.32
CA SER A 78 -12.45 -20.97 45.35
C SER A 78 -11.09 -21.29 44.68
N ASP A 79 -10.21 -20.31 44.58
CA ASP A 79 -8.86 -20.46 44.00
C ASP A 79 -7.91 -21.22 44.96
N ALA A 80 -8.01 -20.96 46.27
CA ALA A 80 -7.26 -21.69 47.29
C ALA A 80 -7.70 -23.16 47.39
N GLU A 81 -9.00 -23.42 47.20
CA GLU A 81 -9.58 -24.77 47.24
C GLU A 81 -9.25 -25.59 45.99
N LEU A 82 -9.21 -24.98 44.79
CA LEU A 82 -8.71 -25.62 43.56
C LEU A 82 -7.22 -25.96 43.67
N CYS A 83 -6.39 -25.02 44.14
CA CYS A 83 -4.96 -25.27 44.37
C CYS A 83 -4.72 -26.36 45.42
N ALA A 84 -5.49 -26.38 46.52
CA ALA A 84 -5.41 -27.42 47.56
C ALA A 84 -5.87 -28.80 47.06
N ALA A 85 -6.91 -28.86 46.21
CA ALA A 85 -7.42 -30.09 45.62
C ALA A 85 -6.45 -30.70 44.60
N PHE A 86 -5.73 -29.88 43.81
CA PHE A 86 -4.67 -30.39 42.91
C PHE A 86 -3.38 -30.77 43.65
N SER A 87 -3.04 -30.08 44.75
CA SER A 87 -1.87 -30.38 45.58
C SER A 87 -1.99 -31.74 46.32
N THR A 88 -3.20 -32.11 46.72
CA THR A 88 -3.47 -33.38 47.42
C THR A 88 -3.46 -34.60 46.49
N VAL A 89 -3.80 -34.44 45.21
CA VAL A 89 -3.70 -35.52 44.20
C VAL A 89 -2.24 -35.84 43.83
N GLN A 90 -1.33 -34.86 43.92
CA GLN A 90 0.07 -35.04 43.57
C GLN A 90 0.88 -35.91 44.55
N GLN A 91 0.48 -36.01 45.82
CA GLN A 91 1.18 -36.84 46.81
C GLN A 91 0.94 -38.35 46.61
N ASP A 92 -0.17 -38.75 46.00
CA ASP A 92 -0.49 -40.17 45.78
C ASP A 92 0.15 -40.75 44.51
N TRP A 93 0.49 -39.92 43.52
CA TRP A 93 0.96 -40.36 42.20
C TRP A 93 2.45 -40.76 42.16
N THR A 94 3.24 -40.31 43.13
CA THR A 94 4.67 -40.69 43.25
C THR A 94 4.88 -42.09 43.84
N SER A 95 3.81 -42.84 44.13
CA SER A 95 3.87 -44.16 44.78
C SER A 95 3.42 -45.37 43.92
N ALA A 96 3.06 -45.19 42.65
CA ALA A 96 2.63 -46.31 41.79
C ALA A 96 3.69 -46.69 40.75
N PRO A 97 4.18 -47.96 40.72
CA PRO A 97 5.11 -48.40 39.69
C PRO A 97 4.39 -48.64 38.37
N ALA A 98 5.12 -48.37 37.28
CA ALA A 98 4.72 -48.53 35.89
C ALA A 98 4.12 -49.91 35.55
N ALA A 99 3.07 -49.92 34.74
CA ALA A 99 2.65 -51.10 33.97
C ALA A 99 2.34 -50.70 32.53
N ALA A 100 3.19 -51.20 31.64
CA ALA A 100 3.06 -51.16 30.20
C ALA A 100 2.06 -52.21 29.69
N ALA A 101 1.19 -51.83 28.76
CA ALA A 101 0.50 -52.60 27.71
C ALA A 101 -0.75 -51.77 27.30
N ALA A 102 -1.09 -51.48 26.05
CA ALA A 102 -0.74 -52.11 24.80
C ALA A 102 -0.80 -51.06 23.67
N SER A 103 0.19 -51.11 22.79
CA SER A 103 0.10 -50.63 21.42
C SER A 103 -0.34 -51.80 20.54
N ALA A 104 -1.25 -51.53 19.60
CA ALA A 104 -1.39 -52.12 18.26
C ALA A 104 -2.87 -52.28 17.85
N GLY A 105 -3.21 -51.80 16.65
CA GLY A 105 -4.29 -52.42 15.87
C GLY A 105 -5.30 -51.50 15.19
N ALA A 106 -4.87 -50.89 14.09
CA ALA A 106 -5.56 -50.83 12.79
C ALA A 106 -6.94 -50.18 12.62
N SER A 107 -6.94 -49.27 11.63
CA SER A 107 -8.02 -48.75 10.81
C SER A 107 -9.07 -49.78 10.32
N SER A 108 -10.35 -49.35 10.29
CA SER A 108 -11.32 -49.44 9.16
C SER A 108 -12.77 -49.81 9.55
N ALA A 109 -13.71 -49.19 8.81
CA ALA A 109 -15.12 -49.55 8.55
C ALA A 109 -16.27 -49.14 9.51
N SER A 110 -16.95 -48.07 9.09
CA SER A 110 -18.41 -47.88 8.88
C SER A 110 -19.47 -48.85 9.45
N ALA A 111 -20.53 -48.23 9.96
CA ALA A 111 -21.97 -48.59 9.89
C ALA A 111 -22.69 -48.86 11.23
N ALA A 112 -23.85 -48.19 11.35
CA ALA A 112 -24.69 -47.99 12.52
C ALA A 112 -25.51 -49.19 13.02
N VAL A 113 -25.80 -49.23 14.33
CA VAL A 113 -27.12 -49.55 14.94
C VAL A 113 -27.20 -48.83 16.32
N PRO A 114 -28.34 -48.22 16.71
CA PRO A 114 -28.43 -47.32 17.86
C PRO A 114 -28.72 -48.09 19.16
N ALA A 115 -27.99 -47.74 20.23
CA ALA A 115 -28.34 -48.13 21.59
C ALA A 115 -28.89 -46.91 22.33
N ALA A 116 -30.12 -47.06 22.82
CA ALA A 116 -30.90 -46.02 23.46
C ALA A 116 -30.29 -45.53 24.79
N GLY A 117 -30.35 -44.21 25.01
CA GLY A 117 -30.53 -43.62 26.34
C GLY A 117 -29.29 -43.31 27.18
N GLY A 118 -28.09 -43.30 26.61
CA GLY A 118 -26.94 -42.61 27.21
C GLY A 118 -27.02 -41.14 26.86
N ARG A 119 -27.19 -40.24 27.84
CA ARG A 119 -26.85 -38.83 27.62
C ARG A 119 -25.36 -38.80 27.30
N ASP A 120 -25.01 -38.39 26.08
CA ASP A 120 -23.62 -38.16 25.66
C ASP A 120 -22.96 -37.25 26.70
N ILE A 121 -21.93 -37.79 27.36
CA ILE A 121 -21.13 -37.06 28.34
C ILE A 121 -20.32 -36.05 27.53
N PRO A 122 -20.48 -34.73 27.76
CA PRO A 122 -19.73 -33.75 26.99
C PRO A 122 -18.25 -33.85 27.36
N SER A 123 -17.40 -33.96 26.34
CA SER A 123 -15.94 -33.97 26.55
C SER A 123 -15.48 -32.65 27.20
N LEU A 124 -14.33 -32.65 27.89
CA LEU A 124 -13.70 -31.42 28.42
C LEU A 124 -13.65 -30.28 27.37
N LEU A 125 -13.51 -30.64 26.09
CA LEU A 125 -13.51 -29.73 24.94
C LEU A 125 -14.90 -29.10 24.70
N GLU A 126 -15.98 -29.85 24.88
CA GLU A 126 -17.37 -29.34 24.79
C GLU A 126 -17.70 -28.42 25.98
N VAL A 127 -17.22 -28.76 27.18
CA VAL A 127 -17.35 -27.89 28.36
C VAL A 127 -16.61 -26.56 28.14
N LEU A 128 -15.38 -26.58 27.61
CA LEU A 128 -14.64 -25.36 27.25
C LEU A 128 -15.32 -24.56 26.12
N ALA A 129 -16.10 -25.21 25.26
CA ALA A 129 -16.83 -24.57 24.17
C ALA A 129 -18.07 -23.80 24.63
N GLU A 130 -18.77 -24.33 25.64
CA GLU A 130 -19.99 -23.73 26.20
C GLU A 130 -19.70 -22.59 27.18
N PHE A 131 -18.50 -22.54 27.77
CA PHE A 131 -18.06 -21.45 28.66
C PHE A 131 -17.91 -20.12 27.88
N ARG A 132 -19.01 -19.36 27.79
CA ARG A 132 -19.04 -17.94 27.37
C ARG A 132 -18.54 -17.00 28.48
N VAL A 133 -17.64 -17.42 29.35
CA VAL A 133 -17.29 -16.66 30.56
C VAL A 133 -16.06 -15.79 30.30
N TRP A 134 -16.27 -14.48 30.40
CA TRP A 134 -15.26 -13.44 30.18
C TRP A 134 -14.33 -13.23 31.39
N GLU A 135 -14.46 -14.05 32.43
CA GLU A 135 -13.84 -13.83 33.75
C GLU A 135 -12.79 -14.87 34.14
N PHE A 136 -12.72 -16.02 33.46
CA PHE A 136 -11.68 -17.02 33.75
C PHE A 136 -10.49 -16.82 32.80
N SER A 137 -9.31 -16.57 33.36
CA SER A 137 -8.09 -16.47 32.55
C SER A 137 -7.73 -17.85 32.02
N LEU A 138 -7.94 -18.08 30.72
CA LEU A 138 -7.53 -19.31 30.02
C LEU A 138 -6.03 -19.62 30.24
N ASP A 139 -5.22 -18.59 30.49
CA ASP A 139 -3.81 -18.69 30.89
C ASP A 139 -3.61 -19.50 32.20
N ARG A 140 -4.58 -19.50 33.12
CA ARG A 140 -4.55 -20.31 34.35
C ARG A 140 -4.92 -21.75 34.08
N VAL A 141 -5.97 -21.99 33.28
CA VAL A 141 -6.42 -23.35 32.91
C VAL A 141 -5.32 -24.10 32.16
N ALA A 142 -4.61 -23.41 31.26
CA ALA A 142 -3.51 -23.98 30.47
C ALA A 142 -2.38 -24.59 31.33
N ARG A 143 -2.16 -24.07 32.55
CA ARG A 143 -1.14 -24.57 33.50
C ARG A 143 -1.44 -25.98 34.00
N PHE A 144 -2.72 -26.37 34.00
CA PHE A 144 -3.19 -27.65 34.56
C PHE A 144 -3.61 -28.65 33.47
N VAL A 145 -3.60 -28.26 32.19
CA VAL A 145 -3.88 -29.17 31.09
C VAL A 145 -2.76 -30.20 30.98
N GLN A 146 -3.14 -31.48 30.98
CA GLN A 146 -2.18 -32.57 30.75
C GLN A 146 -1.43 -32.33 29.42
N PRO A 147 -0.10 -32.49 29.38
CA PRO A 147 0.68 -32.18 28.18
C PRO A 147 0.17 -32.89 26.93
N SER A 148 -0.27 -34.15 27.06
CA SER A 148 -0.83 -34.96 25.98
C SER A 148 -2.09 -34.38 25.34
N LEU A 149 -2.86 -33.56 26.06
CA LEU A 149 -4.11 -32.96 25.57
C LEU A 149 -3.90 -31.59 24.92
N ILE A 150 -2.73 -30.96 25.08
CA ILE A 150 -2.43 -29.65 24.50
C ILE A 150 -2.66 -29.60 22.98
N PRO A 151 -2.24 -30.60 22.18
CA PRO A 151 -2.48 -30.58 20.73
C PRO A 151 -3.96 -30.51 20.37
N ASP A 152 -4.80 -31.31 21.02
CA ASP A 152 -6.23 -31.39 20.70
C ASP A 152 -6.99 -30.16 21.20
N VAL A 153 -6.61 -29.63 22.36
CA VAL A 153 -7.13 -28.36 22.87
C VAL A 153 -6.76 -27.20 21.94
N LEU A 154 -5.55 -27.17 21.39
CA LEU A 154 -5.16 -26.16 20.40
C LEU A 154 -5.93 -26.31 19.09
N ARG A 155 -6.02 -27.53 18.52
CA ARG A 155 -6.82 -27.80 17.31
C ARG A 155 -8.26 -27.34 17.50
N PHE A 156 -8.86 -27.72 18.64
CA PHE A 156 -10.21 -27.31 18.99
C PHE A 156 -10.31 -25.78 19.12
N ALA A 157 -9.36 -25.14 19.79
CA ALA A 157 -9.36 -23.70 19.99
C ALA A 157 -9.24 -22.92 18.68
N VAL A 158 -8.44 -23.39 17.72
CA VAL A 158 -8.32 -22.76 16.39
C VAL A 158 -9.55 -23.04 15.51
N ASN A 159 -10.13 -24.24 15.62
CA ASN A 159 -11.22 -24.69 14.75
C ASN A 159 -12.61 -24.21 15.21
N GLN A 160 -12.87 -24.16 16.52
CA GLN A 160 -14.20 -23.95 17.11
C GLN A 160 -14.33 -22.64 17.89
N LEU A 161 -13.23 -22.03 18.33
CA LEU A 161 -13.25 -20.93 19.31
C LEU A 161 -12.64 -19.63 18.76
N ARG A 162 -13.12 -18.50 19.30
CA ARG A 162 -12.67 -17.14 18.96
C ARG A 162 -11.14 -17.08 19.02
N ALA A 163 -10.50 -16.41 18.05
CA ALA A 163 -9.04 -16.21 17.95
C ALA A 163 -8.33 -15.84 19.28
N ARG A 164 -9.05 -15.22 20.23
CA ARG A 164 -8.57 -14.87 21.57
C ARG A 164 -8.21 -16.07 22.44
N SER A 165 -8.97 -17.17 22.39
CA SER A 165 -8.74 -18.35 23.24
C SER A 165 -7.50 -19.12 22.78
N ALA A 166 -7.39 -19.36 21.47
CA ALA A 166 -6.17 -19.89 20.87
C ALA A 166 -4.97 -18.98 21.13
N ALA A 167 -5.15 -17.65 21.04
CA ALA A 167 -4.10 -16.69 21.34
C ALA A 167 -3.61 -16.75 22.79
N ALA A 168 -4.51 -16.94 23.77
CA ALA A 168 -4.15 -17.12 25.17
C ALA A 168 -3.32 -18.40 25.38
N LEU A 169 -3.76 -19.54 24.79
CA LEU A 169 -3.02 -20.80 24.85
C LEU A 169 -1.62 -20.69 24.22
N VAL A 170 -1.52 -20.08 23.04
CA VAL A 170 -0.24 -19.85 22.36
C VAL A 170 0.64 -18.89 23.17
N LYS A 171 0.05 -17.85 23.77
CA LYS A 171 0.75 -16.92 24.67
C LYS A 171 1.32 -17.66 25.87
N HIS A 172 0.56 -18.53 26.53
CA HIS A 172 1.04 -19.36 27.63
C HIS A 172 2.25 -20.22 27.21
N LEU A 173 2.17 -20.89 26.06
CA LEU A 173 3.24 -21.74 25.53
C LEU A 173 4.48 -20.95 25.09
N SER A 174 4.30 -19.71 24.63
CA SER A 174 5.40 -18.79 24.26
C SER A 174 6.05 -18.06 25.44
N THR A 175 5.36 -17.99 26.59
CA THR A 175 5.83 -17.25 27.75
C THR A 175 6.95 -18.04 28.41
N PRO A 176 8.14 -17.43 28.65
CA PRO A 176 9.23 -18.13 29.31
C PRO A 176 8.80 -18.53 30.72
N PRO A 177 9.23 -19.70 31.22
CA PRO A 177 8.73 -20.25 32.47
C PRO A 177 9.02 -19.32 33.66
N GLU A 178 10.09 -18.52 33.62
CA GLU A 178 10.41 -17.54 34.67
C GLU A 178 9.31 -16.47 34.80
N LYS A 179 8.71 -16.04 33.69
CA LYS A 179 7.62 -15.06 33.70
C LYS A 179 6.30 -15.66 34.17
N LEU A 180 6.07 -16.94 33.86
CA LEU A 180 4.91 -17.67 34.37
C LEU A 180 5.01 -17.84 35.90
N LEU A 181 6.21 -18.12 36.40
CA LEU A 181 6.49 -18.22 37.82
C LEU A 181 6.38 -16.89 38.54
N SER A 182 6.92 -15.80 37.98
CA SER A 182 6.77 -14.47 38.59
C SER A 182 5.30 -14.04 38.67
N ALA A 183 4.49 -14.40 37.67
CA ALA A 183 3.06 -14.11 37.70
C ALA A 183 2.33 -14.92 38.79
N LEU A 184 2.73 -16.17 39.01
CA LEU A 184 2.19 -17.02 40.08
C LEU A 184 2.62 -16.56 41.46
N LEU A 185 3.89 -16.18 41.64
CA LEU A 185 4.40 -15.63 42.89
C LEU A 185 3.71 -14.32 43.24
N TYR A 186 3.53 -13.44 42.25
CA TYR A 186 2.75 -12.21 42.42
C TYR A 186 1.28 -12.48 42.77
N GLU A 187 0.64 -13.46 42.12
CA GLU A 187 -0.73 -13.89 42.48
C GLU A 187 -0.78 -14.43 43.92
N GLN A 188 0.22 -15.19 44.36
CA GLN A 188 0.30 -15.74 45.71
C GLN A 188 0.55 -14.65 46.76
N GLU A 189 1.47 -13.72 46.51
CA GLU A 189 1.75 -12.56 47.36
C GLU A 189 0.51 -11.70 47.52
N TRP A 190 -0.18 -11.40 46.42
CA TRP A 190 -1.42 -10.64 46.44
C TRP A 190 -2.52 -11.35 47.26
N GLN A 191 -2.65 -12.67 47.12
CA GLN A 191 -3.60 -13.46 47.93
C GLN A 191 -3.26 -13.43 49.43
N LEU A 192 -1.98 -13.48 49.78
CA LEU A 192 -1.52 -13.41 51.18
C LEU A 192 -1.77 -12.03 51.78
N GLU A 193 -1.52 -10.95 51.03
CA GLU A 193 -1.85 -9.59 51.45
C GLU A 193 -3.36 -9.43 51.69
N HIS A 194 -4.19 -9.91 50.75
CA HIS A 194 -5.64 -9.82 50.88
C HIS A 194 -6.19 -10.65 52.05
N ALA A 195 -5.64 -11.84 52.29
CA ALA A 195 -6.00 -12.67 53.44
C ALA A 195 -5.56 -12.02 54.77
N ALA A 196 -4.40 -11.35 54.80
CA ALA A 196 -3.92 -10.60 55.96
C ALA A 196 -4.81 -9.37 56.24
N GLU A 197 -5.27 -8.67 55.20
CA GLU A 197 -6.23 -7.56 55.32
C GLU A 197 -7.60 -8.04 55.82
N GLU A 198 -8.10 -9.18 55.33
CA GLU A 198 -9.33 -9.80 55.84
C GLU A 198 -9.21 -10.25 57.30
N GLN A 199 -8.06 -10.80 57.69
CA GLN A 199 -7.79 -11.13 59.10
C GLN A 199 -7.68 -9.88 59.99
N GLN A 200 -7.09 -8.79 59.50
CA GLN A 200 -7.07 -7.51 60.22
C GLN A 200 -8.48 -6.94 60.38
N GLN A 201 -9.36 -7.06 59.39
CA GLN A 201 -10.75 -6.66 59.51
C GLN A 201 -11.53 -7.53 60.51
N GLN A 202 -11.25 -8.83 60.57
CA GLN A 202 -11.86 -9.71 61.58
C GLN A 202 -11.37 -9.44 63.01
N GLN A 203 -10.15 -8.91 63.18
CA GLN A 203 -9.61 -8.51 64.49
C GLN A 203 -10.12 -7.16 65.02
N GLN A 204 -10.98 -6.45 64.29
CA GLN A 204 -11.65 -5.24 64.80
C GLN A 204 -12.89 -5.52 65.69
N LEU A 205 -13.19 -6.78 66.00
CA LEU A 205 -14.11 -7.14 67.09
C LEU A 205 -13.40 -7.06 68.46
N PRO A 206 -14.07 -6.54 69.51
CA PRO A 206 -13.43 -6.20 70.77
C PRO A 206 -12.82 -7.43 71.47
N PRO A 207 -11.61 -7.32 72.04
CA PRO A 207 -10.91 -8.45 72.64
C PRO A 207 -11.57 -8.88 73.96
N PRO A 208 -11.70 -10.20 74.25
CA PRO A 208 -11.89 -10.67 75.61
C PRO A 208 -10.59 -10.47 76.44
N PRO A 209 -10.69 -10.40 77.79
CA PRO A 209 -9.60 -9.96 78.66
C PRO A 209 -8.39 -10.93 78.65
N PRO A 210 -7.18 -10.42 79.01
CA PRO A 210 -5.92 -11.07 78.69
C PRO A 210 -5.67 -12.26 79.64
N LEU A 211 -5.56 -13.46 79.08
CA LEU A 211 -4.80 -14.53 79.73
C LEU A 211 -3.35 -14.41 79.27
N VAL A 212 -2.48 -14.14 80.24
CA VAL A 212 -1.03 -14.09 80.11
C VAL A 212 -0.53 -15.41 79.53
N PHE A 213 -0.20 -15.41 78.23
CA PHE A 213 0.51 -16.52 77.60
C PHE A 213 1.99 -16.17 77.51
N VAL A 214 2.78 -16.77 78.41
CA VAL A 214 4.24 -16.83 78.32
C VAL A 214 4.57 -17.89 77.27
N GLY A 215 5.03 -17.48 76.09
CA GLY A 215 5.32 -18.43 75.00
C GLY A 215 6.10 -17.91 73.79
N ASN A 216 6.82 -16.79 73.86
CA ASN A 216 7.50 -16.15 72.71
C ASN A 216 8.80 -16.85 72.25
N ARG A 217 8.91 -18.18 72.30
CA ARG A 217 10.06 -18.92 71.71
C ARG A 217 9.67 -20.13 70.89
N GLN A 218 8.52 -20.75 71.14
CA GLN A 218 7.99 -21.80 70.26
C GLN A 218 7.31 -21.21 69.01
N GLN A 219 6.76 -19.99 69.11
CA GLN A 219 6.14 -19.30 67.97
C GLN A 219 7.17 -18.91 66.89
N ASP A 220 8.36 -18.44 67.28
CA ASP A 220 9.43 -18.12 66.33
C ASP A 220 10.01 -19.38 65.66
N GLN A 221 10.07 -20.51 66.37
CA GLN A 221 10.50 -21.79 65.79
C GLN A 221 9.46 -22.38 64.83
N HIS A 222 8.16 -22.24 65.14
CA HIS A 222 7.10 -22.62 64.21
C HIS A 222 7.07 -21.70 62.99
N ALA A 223 7.24 -20.39 63.16
CA ALA A 223 7.33 -19.45 62.03
C ALA A 223 8.54 -19.75 61.12
N GLN A 224 9.71 -20.08 61.68
CA GLN A 224 10.88 -20.47 60.89
C GLN A 224 10.70 -21.81 60.17
N GLN A 225 10.10 -22.82 60.82
CA GLN A 225 9.79 -24.09 60.16
C GLN A 225 8.73 -23.94 59.07
N GLN A 226 7.75 -23.06 59.29
CA GLN A 226 6.69 -22.78 58.32
C GLN A 226 7.24 -22.03 57.10
N GLN A 227 8.12 -21.04 57.30
CA GLN A 227 8.84 -20.37 56.20
C GLN A 227 9.75 -21.33 55.41
N GLN A 228 10.44 -22.27 56.07
CA GLN A 228 11.25 -23.27 55.36
C GLN A 228 10.39 -24.25 54.57
N HIS A 229 9.22 -24.62 55.10
CA HIS A 229 8.29 -25.51 54.40
C HIS A 229 7.64 -24.81 53.20
N GLU A 230 7.27 -23.53 53.33
CA GLU A 230 6.77 -22.70 52.25
C GLU A 230 7.82 -22.51 51.14
N GLN A 231 9.09 -22.24 51.50
CA GLN A 231 10.17 -22.16 50.52
C GLN A 231 10.41 -23.49 49.78
N GLN A 232 10.37 -24.63 50.47
CA GLN A 232 10.50 -25.94 49.82
C GLN A 232 9.31 -26.26 48.90
N GLN A 233 8.08 -25.92 49.32
CA GLN A 233 6.89 -26.09 48.47
C GLN A 233 6.95 -25.18 47.24
N GLN A 234 7.42 -23.93 47.38
CA GLN A 234 7.63 -23.02 46.26
C GLN A 234 8.68 -23.58 45.28
N GLN A 235 9.83 -24.04 45.76
CA GLN A 235 10.86 -24.65 44.89
C GLN A 235 10.35 -25.91 44.16
N HIS A 236 9.54 -26.73 44.83
CA HIS A 236 8.92 -27.90 44.21
C HIS A 236 7.87 -27.48 43.15
N ALA A 237 7.03 -26.50 43.45
CA ALA A 237 6.07 -25.95 42.49
C ALA A 237 6.79 -25.32 41.28
N GLU A 238 7.86 -24.57 41.50
CA GLU A 238 8.67 -23.96 40.46
C GLU A 238 9.27 -25.00 39.51
N SER A 239 9.92 -26.03 40.05
CA SER A 239 10.51 -27.11 39.26
C SER A 239 9.45 -27.90 38.51
N HIS A 240 8.30 -28.16 39.13
CA HIS A 240 7.17 -28.85 38.50
C HIS A 240 6.56 -28.03 37.35
N ILE A 241 6.34 -26.73 37.53
CA ILE A 241 5.80 -25.86 36.47
C ILE A 241 6.77 -25.76 35.30
N LYS A 242 8.07 -25.60 35.56
CA LYS A 242 9.11 -25.65 34.52
C LYS A 242 9.08 -26.97 33.77
N HIS A 243 8.95 -28.08 34.48
CA HIS A 243 8.90 -29.41 33.89
C HIS A 243 7.64 -29.61 33.04
N MET A 244 6.46 -29.26 33.56
CA MET A 244 5.19 -29.35 32.84
C MET A 244 5.17 -28.46 31.61
N HIS A 245 5.63 -27.21 31.72
CA HIS A 245 5.71 -26.28 30.59
C HIS A 245 6.67 -26.79 29.52
N SER A 246 7.82 -27.34 29.91
CA SER A 246 8.74 -28.01 28.98
C SER A 246 8.10 -29.21 28.28
N LEU A 247 7.37 -30.06 29.01
CA LEU A 247 6.64 -31.18 28.42
C LEU A 247 5.54 -30.71 27.46
N GLN A 248 4.78 -29.68 27.82
CA GLN A 248 3.76 -29.07 26.96
C GLN A 248 4.39 -28.51 25.67
N GLN A 249 5.55 -27.86 25.76
CA GLN A 249 6.31 -27.39 24.60
C GLN A 249 6.83 -28.54 23.74
N GLN A 250 7.24 -29.67 24.33
CA GLN A 250 7.69 -30.86 23.58
C GLN A 250 6.56 -31.53 22.79
N GLN A 251 5.30 -31.38 23.21
CA GLN A 251 4.14 -31.89 22.46
C GLN A 251 3.81 -31.05 21.21
N LEU A 252 4.40 -29.85 21.09
CA LEU A 252 4.26 -29.00 19.91
C LEU A 252 5.21 -29.49 18.81
N THR A 253 4.77 -30.54 18.10
CA THR A 253 5.49 -31.07 16.94
C THR A 253 5.44 -30.10 15.76
N PRO A 254 6.44 -30.10 14.85
CA PRO A 254 6.39 -29.31 13.61
C PRO A 254 5.13 -29.58 12.77
N ALA A 255 4.69 -30.84 12.70
CA ALA A 255 3.48 -31.22 11.96
C ALA A 255 2.20 -30.61 12.57
N LEU A 256 2.12 -30.53 13.91
CA LEU A 256 1.02 -29.84 14.57
C LEU A 256 1.07 -28.32 14.29
N LEU A 257 2.25 -27.72 14.30
CA LEU A 257 2.40 -26.29 13.97
C LEU A 257 1.94 -26.00 12.53
N ASP A 258 2.30 -26.85 11.57
CA ASP A 258 1.84 -26.75 10.18
C ASP A 258 0.31 -26.80 10.08
N GLU A 259 -0.30 -27.78 10.75
CA GLU A 259 -1.76 -27.95 10.81
C GLU A 259 -2.44 -26.70 11.41
N LEU A 260 -1.92 -26.19 12.54
CA LEU A 260 -2.47 -25.01 13.22
C LEU A 260 -2.30 -23.74 12.40
N LEU A 261 -1.18 -23.57 11.69
CA LEU A 261 -0.97 -22.43 10.78
C LEU A 261 -1.95 -22.47 9.60
N LEU A 262 -2.17 -23.64 8.98
CA LEU A 262 -3.13 -23.79 7.90
C LEU A 262 -4.57 -23.52 8.37
N LEU A 263 -4.95 -24.08 9.53
CA LEU A 263 -6.27 -23.85 10.11
C LEU A 263 -6.47 -22.37 10.48
N ALA A 264 -5.47 -21.74 11.11
CA ALA A 264 -5.55 -20.32 11.47
C ALA A 264 -5.61 -19.41 10.23
N ALA A 265 -4.92 -19.79 9.14
CA ALA A 265 -4.97 -19.08 7.86
C ALA A 265 -6.32 -19.25 7.17
N ASP A 266 -6.88 -20.45 7.12
CA ASP A 266 -8.21 -20.72 6.56
C ASP A 266 -9.31 -19.95 7.32
N ARG A 267 -9.19 -19.88 8.65
CA ARG A 267 -10.09 -19.11 9.52
C ARG A 267 -9.76 -17.61 9.63
N ARG A 268 -8.74 -17.13 8.92
CA ARG A 268 -8.32 -15.71 8.87
C ARG A 268 -7.99 -15.11 10.25
N HIS A 269 -7.39 -15.91 11.12
CA HIS A 269 -6.98 -15.47 12.46
C HIS A 269 -5.57 -14.86 12.43
N TYR A 270 -5.39 -13.71 11.76
CA TYR A 270 -4.07 -13.07 11.59
C TYR A 270 -3.30 -12.81 12.89
N PRO A 271 -3.92 -12.34 14.00
CA PRO A 271 -3.21 -12.17 15.26
C PRO A 271 -2.67 -13.49 15.83
N LEU A 272 -3.42 -14.57 15.65
CA LEU A 272 -3.01 -15.91 16.09
C LEU A 272 -1.86 -16.42 15.24
N LEU A 273 -1.90 -16.24 13.91
CA LEU A 273 -0.79 -16.60 13.02
C LEU A 273 0.50 -15.91 13.45
N LEU A 274 0.45 -14.61 13.76
CA LEU A 274 1.62 -13.87 14.24
C LEU A 274 2.18 -14.43 15.55
N GLN A 275 1.33 -14.90 16.46
CA GLN A 275 1.75 -15.51 17.72
C GLN A 275 2.31 -16.92 17.53
N LEU A 276 1.71 -17.72 16.64
CA LEU A 276 2.22 -19.05 16.29
C LEU A 276 3.61 -18.97 15.68
N LEU A 277 3.87 -17.96 14.84
CA LEU A 277 5.20 -17.68 14.27
C LEU A 277 6.23 -17.20 15.31
N GLN A 278 5.78 -16.75 16.49
CA GLN A 278 6.63 -16.28 17.59
C GLN A 278 6.98 -17.38 18.60
N LEU A 279 6.43 -18.59 18.45
CA LEU A 279 6.71 -19.68 19.37
C LEU A 279 8.21 -20.02 19.36
N PRO A 280 8.87 -20.14 20.53
CA PRO A 280 10.32 -20.36 20.66
C PRO A 280 10.79 -21.78 20.30
N ILE A 281 10.00 -22.49 19.49
CA ILE A 281 10.29 -23.85 19.01
C ILE A 281 11.19 -23.71 17.77
N PRO A 282 12.08 -24.66 17.43
CA PRO A 282 12.81 -24.67 16.15
C PRO A 282 11.90 -24.70 14.88
N GLY A 283 10.57 -24.67 15.04
CA GLY A 283 9.55 -24.92 14.02
C GLY A 283 9.40 -23.90 12.89
N PRO A 284 9.42 -22.56 13.08
CA PRO A 284 9.17 -21.64 11.97
C PRO A 284 10.32 -21.61 10.95
N GLN A 285 11.52 -22.08 11.32
CA GLN A 285 12.65 -22.25 10.39
C GLN A 285 12.56 -23.54 9.57
N GLN A 286 11.77 -24.52 10.01
CA GLN A 286 11.61 -25.84 9.37
C GLN A 286 10.26 -26.02 8.66
N LEU A 287 9.49 -24.94 8.49
CA LEU A 287 8.21 -25.00 7.78
C LEU A 287 8.41 -25.51 6.35
N PRO A 288 7.64 -26.50 5.89
CA PRO A 288 7.68 -26.93 4.50
C PRO A 288 7.20 -25.80 3.58
N SER A 289 7.82 -25.68 2.41
CA SER A 289 7.53 -24.61 1.44
C SER A 289 6.05 -24.62 1.00
N SER A 290 5.42 -25.80 0.93
CA SER A 290 3.99 -25.94 0.63
C SER A 290 3.08 -25.28 1.66
N THR A 291 3.41 -25.41 2.95
CA THR A 291 2.65 -24.77 4.04
C THR A 291 2.86 -23.26 4.01
N MET A 292 4.09 -22.81 3.82
CA MET A 292 4.41 -21.39 3.67
C MET A 292 3.63 -20.76 2.51
N TYR A 293 3.62 -21.41 1.34
CA TYR A 293 2.86 -20.98 0.18
C TYR A 293 1.35 -20.91 0.45
N ALA A 294 0.77 -21.95 1.07
CA ALA A 294 -0.66 -22.00 1.36
C ALA A 294 -1.09 -20.90 2.35
N VAL A 295 -0.29 -20.66 3.39
CA VAL A 295 -0.55 -19.59 4.36
C VAL A 295 -0.45 -18.22 3.69
N LEU A 296 0.62 -17.93 2.95
CA LEU A 296 0.77 -16.67 2.22
C LEU A 296 -0.38 -16.45 1.23
N ARG A 297 -0.76 -17.49 0.48
CA ARG A 297 -1.87 -17.41 -0.46
C ARG A 297 -3.19 -17.11 0.23
N SER A 298 -3.50 -17.76 1.35
CA SER A 298 -4.71 -17.48 2.12
C SER A 298 -4.74 -16.04 2.62
N VAL A 299 -3.60 -15.55 3.14
CA VAL A 299 -3.45 -14.17 3.60
C VAL A 299 -3.69 -13.17 2.47
N LEU A 300 -3.20 -13.44 1.25
CA LEU A 300 -3.36 -12.54 0.09
C LEU A 300 -4.76 -12.59 -0.55
N GLN A 301 -5.52 -13.67 -0.38
CA GLN A 301 -6.86 -13.79 -0.96
C GLN A 301 -7.91 -12.94 -0.23
N ASP A 302 -7.61 -12.43 0.96
CA ASP A 302 -8.55 -11.61 1.72
C ASP A 302 -8.49 -10.15 1.27
N ALA A 303 -9.53 -9.67 0.57
CA ALA A 303 -9.59 -8.33 -0.04
C ALA A 303 -9.52 -7.16 0.97
N ARG A 304 -9.54 -7.43 2.28
CA ARG A 304 -9.50 -6.41 3.32
C ARG A 304 -8.05 -6.13 3.74
N SER A 305 -7.48 -5.08 3.14
CA SER A 305 -6.22 -4.49 3.61
C SER A 305 -6.35 -4.12 5.09
N SER A 306 -5.68 -4.89 5.95
CA SER A 306 -5.54 -4.59 7.36
C SER A 306 -4.08 -4.47 7.71
N LYS A 307 -3.74 -3.61 8.68
CA LYS A 307 -2.36 -3.46 9.18
C LYS A 307 -1.72 -4.81 9.53
N TRP A 308 -2.52 -5.72 10.11
CA TRP A 308 -2.11 -7.07 10.45
C TRP A 308 -1.70 -7.92 9.25
N GLN A 309 -2.35 -7.74 8.10
CA GLN A 309 -2.05 -8.48 6.88
C GLN A 309 -0.69 -8.08 6.30
N ALA A 310 -0.38 -6.78 6.29
CA ALA A 310 0.92 -6.27 5.85
C ALA A 310 2.03 -6.74 6.81
N ASP A 311 1.82 -6.62 8.12
CA ASP A 311 2.77 -7.08 9.15
C ASP A 311 3.01 -8.60 9.07
N LEU A 312 1.96 -9.38 8.83
CA LEU A 312 2.06 -10.83 8.67
C LEU A 312 2.75 -11.23 7.38
N SER A 313 2.40 -10.61 6.24
CA SER A 313 3.05 -10.88 4.95
C SER A 313 4.54 -10.57 5.00
N ARG A 314 4.90 -9.45 5.64
CA ARG A 314 6.30 -9.10 5.93
C ARG A 314 7.00 -10.21 6.72
N LYS A 315 6.47 -10.58 7.89
CA LYS A 315 7.09 -11.60 8.73
C LYS A 315 7.21 -12.95 8.03
N LEU A 316 6.18 -13.35 7.27
CA LEU A 316 6.20 -14.61 6.51
C LEU A 316 7.29 -14.58 5.43
N CYS A 317 7.47 -13.47 4.72
CA CYS A 317 8.53 -13.32 3.71
C CYS A 317 9.94 -13.25 4.32
N GLU A 318 10.08 -12.82 5.57
CA GLU A 318 11.35 -12.80 6.31
C GLU A 318 11.81 -14.20 6.77
N LEU A 319 10.91 -15.21 6.76
CA LEU A 319 11.24 -16.56 7.21
C LEU A 319 12.11 -17.34 6.20
N PRO A 320 13.00 -18.23 6.67
CA PRO A 320 13.85 -19.05 5.78
C PRO A 320 13.04 -19.89 4.79
N ALA A 321 11.90 -20.43 5.21
CA ALA A 321 11.02 -21.24 4.37
C ALA A 321 10.46 -20.47 3.17
N ALA A 322 10.28 -19.14 3.26
CA ALA A 322 9.84 -18.32 2.14
C ALA A 322 10.91 -18.24 1.02
N ARG A 323 12.20 -18.39 1.37
CA ARG A 323 13.29 -18.46 0.39
C ARG A 323 13.31 -19.78 -0.39
N LEU A 324 12.61 -20.80 0.09
CA LEU A 324 12.49 -22.12 -0.55
C LEU A 324 11.28 -22.20 -1.49
N LEU A 325 10.51 -21.13 -1.64
CA LEU A 325 9.40 -21.07 -2.58
C LEU A 325 9.93 -21.09 -4.01
N ASP A 326 9.34 -21.95 -4.85
CA ASP A 326 9.70 -22.02 -6.26
C ASP A 326 9.15 -20.81 -7.04
N ALA A 327 9.66 -20.61 -8.27
CA ALA A 327 9.25 -19.50 -9.12
C ALA A 327 7.74 -19.51 -9.45
N ALA A 328 7.12 -20.68 -9.60
CA ALA A 328 5.70 -20.81 -9.94
C ALA A 328 4.77 -20.42 -8.77
N GLN A 329 5.18 -20.78 -7.55
CA GLN A 329 4.54 -20.37 -6.31
C GLN A 329 4.66 -18.86 -6.13
N VAL A 330 5.88 -18.30 -6.26
CA VAL A 330 6.10 -16.85 -6.15
C VAL A 330 5.31 -16.08 -7.21
N TYR A 331 5.27 -16.55 -8.46
CA TYR A 331 4.44 -15.98 -9.52
C TYR A 331 2.96 -15.89 -9.12
N THR A 332 2.40 -16.98 -8.58
CA THR A 332 1.00 -17.01 -8.17
C THR A 332 0.72 -16.05 -7.00
N LEU A 333 1.67 -15.94 -6.06
CA LEU A 333 1.58 -15.00 -4.95
C LEU A 333 1.66 -13.55 -5.43
N LEU A 334 2.57 -13.23 -6.35
CA LEU A 334 2.69 -11.89 -6.94
C LEU A 334 1.43 -11.49 -7.71
N LEU A 335 0.81 -12.41 -8.44
CA LEU A 335 -0.44 -12.15 -9.15
C LEU A 335 -1.60 -11.87 -8.19
N ALA A 336 -1.69 -12.61 -7.08
CA ALA A 336 -2.66 -12.34 -6.03
C ALA A 336 -2.37 -11.00 -5.33
N ALA A 337 -1.09 -10.70 -5.06
CA ALA A 337 -0.66 -9.46 -4.42
C ALA A 337 -0.76 -8.24 -5.34
N ALA A 338 -0.87 -8.39 -6.66
CA ALA A 338 -1.10 -7.27 -7.56
C ALA A 338 -2.39 -6.52 -7.22
N GLN A 339 -3.40 -7.23 -6.73
CA GLN A 339 -4.65 -6.64 -6.23
C GLN A 339 -4.48 -5.94 -4.87
N GLN A 340 -3.33 -6.08 -4.22
CA GLN A 340 -3.05 -5.63 -2.85
C GLN A 340 -1.68 -4.94 -2.72
N GLN A 341 -1.70 -3.62 -2.87
CA GLN A 341 -0.53 -2.76 -3.07
C GLN A 341 0.63 -2.97 -2.07
N PHE A 342 0.35 -3.18 -0.78
CA PHE A 342 1.39 -3.19 0.27
C PHE A 342 2.17 -4.51 0.40
N THR A 343 1.62 -5.63 -0.07
CA THR A 343 2.24 -6.97 0.11
C THR A 343 3.15 -7.35 -1.05
N MET A 344 2.95 -6.74 -2.22
CA MET A 344 3.71 -7.00 -3.44
C MET A 344 5.22 -6.77 -3.26
N TRP A 345 5.63 -5.73 -2.53
CA TRP A 345 7.05 -5.41 -2.30
C TRP A 345 7.83 -6.53 -1.59
N TYR A 346 7.22 -7.15 -0.58
CA TYR A 346 7.88 -8.21 0.19
C TYR A 346 8.03 -9.49 -0.63
N ILE A 347 7.00 -9.83 -1.42
CA ILE A 347 7.00 -11.04 -2.24
C ILE A 347 7.98 -10.90 -3.41
N ALA A 348 8.08 -9.70 -4.00
CA ALA A 348 9.01 -9.42 -5.10
C ALA A 348 10.50 -9.51 -4.70
N GLN A 349 10.80 -9.49 -3.39
CA GLN A 349 12.16 -9.70 -2.86
C GLN A 349 12.52 -11.17 -2.64
N LEU A 350 11.57 -12.10 -2.80
CA LEU A 350 11.86 -13.51 -2.62
C LEU A 350 12.76 -14.02 -3.76
N PRO A 351 13.70 -14.95 -3.48
CA PRO A 351 14.61 -15.49 -4.48
C PRO A 351 13.90 -16.05 -5.72
N GLY A 352 12.73 -16.68 -5.54
CA GLY A 352 11.91 -17.20 -6.65
C GLY A 352 11.41 -16.12 -7.60
N ALA A 353 11.31 -14.85 -7.18
CA ALA A 353 10.93 -13.74 -8.06
C ALA A 353 12.02 -13.46 -9.12
N GLY A 354 13.29 -13.64 -8.77
CA GLY A 354 14.42 -13.53 -9.70
C GLY A 354 14.56 -14.74 -10.65
N GLN A 355 13.80 -15.80 -10.43
CA GLN A 355 13.81 -17.03 -11.24
C GLN A 355 12.57 -17.14 -12.16
N LEU A 356 11.76 -16.09 -12.22
CA LEU A 356 10.59 -16.07 -13.08
C LEU A 356 11.01 -16.12 -14.56
N SER A 357 10.23 -16.85 -15.36
CA SER A 357 10.39 -16.78 -16.80
C SER A 357 9.98 -15.39 -17.32
N SER A 358 10.58 -14.94 -18.42
CA SER A 358 10.21 -13.69 -19.09
C SER A 358 8.71 -13.63 -19.42
N ALA A 359 8.08 -14.76 -19.76
CA ALA A 359 6.64 -14.82 -20.01
C ALA A 359 5.81 -14.53 -18.73
N GLN A 360 6.20 -15.08 -17.59
CA GLN A 360 5.56 -14.81 -16.29
C GLN A 360 5.79 -13.36 -15.85
N ALA A 361 7.01 -12.85 -16.01
CA ALA A 361 7.33 -11.45 -15.74
C ALA A 361 6.46 -10.50 -16.57
N ASN A 362 6.25 -10.79 -17.86
CA ASN A 362 5.40 -9.99 -18.73
C ASN A 362 3.93 -9.94 -18.28
N VAL A 363 3.38 -11.07 -17.83
CA VAL A 363 2.00 -11.12 -17.31
C VAL A 363 1.88 -10.29 -16.04
N LEU A 364 2.84 -10.40 -15.12
CA LEU A 364 2.86 -9.63 -13.87
C LEU A 364 3.03 -8.13 -14.14
N ALA A 365 3.97 -7.74 -15.01
CA ALA A 365 4.19 -6.35 -15.37
C ALA A 365 2.96 -5.75 -16.07
N SER A 366 2.33 -6.50 -16.98
CA SER A 366 1.07 -6.08 -17.63
C SER A 366 -0.04 -5.85 -16.60
N ALA A 367 -0.21 -6.78 -15.66
CA ALA A 367 -1.20 -6.65 -14.61
C ALA A 367 -0.92 -5.45 -13.68
N ALA A 368 0.35 -5.20 -13.34
CA ALA A 368 0.74 -4.06 -12.52
C ALA A 368 0.50 -2.72 -13.24
N VAL A 369 0.77 -2.64 -14.54
CA VAL A 369 0.41 -1.47 -15.37
C VAL A 369 -1.11 -1.27 -15.41
N ASP A 370 -1.90 -2.34 -15.52
CA ASP A 370 -3.36 -2.25 -15.60
C ASP A 370 -4.03 -1.79 -14.29
N ILE A 371 -3.42 -2.05 -13.14
CA ILE A 371 -3.96 -1.67 -11.80
C ILE A 371 -3.76 -0.17 -11.49
N THR A 372 -3.14 0.57 -12.42
CA THR A 372 -3.07 2.04 -12.45
C THR A 372 -2.26 2.70 -11.34
N HIS A 373 -1.65 1.92 -10.45
CA HIS A 373 -0.99 2.43 -9.26
C HIS A 373 0.53 2.32 -9.40
N SER A 374 1.24 3.46 -9.33
CA SER A 374 2.69 3.52 -9.56
C SER A 374 3.50 2.63 -8.61
N CYS A 375 3.07 2.51 -7.35
CA CYS A 375 3.72 1.61 -6.39
C CYS A 375 3.78 0.15 -6.84
N ALA A 376 2.80 -0.36 -7.61
CA ALA A 376 2.79 -1.75 -8.04
C ALA A 376 4.01 -2.06 -8.94
N VAL A 377 4.23 -1.23 -9.96
CA VAL A 377 5.37 -1.37 -10.88
C VAL A 377 6.68 -1.11 -10.16
N ARG A 378 6.75 -0.08 -9.30
CA ARG A 378 7.92 0.19 -8.44
C ARG A 378 8.32 -1.02 -7.59
N HIS A 379 7.36 -1.76 -7.06
CA HIS A 379 7.62 -2.90 -6.20
C HIS A 379 8.10 -4.14 -6.96
N ILE A 380 7.85 -4.22 -8.26
CA ILE A 380 8.25 -5.36 -9.11
C ILE A 380 9.38 -5.02 -10.08
N VAL A 381 10.14 -3.93 -9.89
CA VAL A 381 11.25 -3.51 -10.79
C VAL A 381 12.24 -4.66 -11.06
N ASN A 382 12.57 -5.46 -10.05
CA ASN A 382 13.44 -6.64 -10.23
C ASN A 382 12.83 -7.69 -11.19
N VAL A 383 11.51 -7.83 -11.20
CA VAL A 383 10.78 -8.71 -12.12
C VAL A 383 10.69 -8.08 -13.52
N VAL A 384 10.52 -6.76 -13.61
CA VAL A 384 10.57 -6.01 -14.88
C VAL A 384 11.92 -6.21 -15.58
N ASN A 385 13.01 -6.29 -14.82
CA ASN A 385 14.35 -6.58 -15.37
C ASN A 385 14.51 -7.98 -15.98
N LEU A 386 13.54 -8.89 -15.78
CA LEU A 386 13.51 -10.22 -16.42
C LEU A 386 12.81 -10.22 -17.78
N LEU A 387 12.25 -9.08 -18.20
CA LEU A 387 11.58 -8.94 -19.48
C LEU A 387 12.57 -9.00 -20.64
N GLN A 388 12.08 -9.43 -21.79
CA GLN A 388 12.78 -9.20 -23.05
C GLN A 388 12.56 -7.74 -23.51
N PRO A 389 13.53 -7.11 -24.21
CA PRO A 389 13.40 -5.75 -24.74
C PRO A 389 12.06 -5.51 -25.46
N ARG A 390 11.68 -6.42 -26.37
CA ARG A 390 10.40 -6.37 -27.08
C ARG A 390 9.16 -6.37 -26.18
N GLN A 391 9.19 -7.08 -25.05
CA GLN A 391 8.09 -7.08 -24.09
C GLN A 391 8.01 -5.75 -23.34
N LEU A 392 9.16 -5.16 -23.01
CA LEU A 392 9.22 -3.83 -22.43
C LEU A 392 8.66 -2.77 -23.38
N VAL A 393 8.99 -2.83 -24.68
CA VAL A 393 8.41 -1.92 -25.70
C VAL A 393 6.89 -1.99 -25.70
N GLN A 394 6.31 -3.20 -25.69
CA GLN A 394 4.85 -3.38 -25.64
C GLN A 394 4.23 -2.80 -24.36
N LEU A 395 4.90 -2.97 -23.21
CA LEU A 395 4.45 -2.41 -21.93
C LEU A 395 4.56 -0.89 -21.91
N LEU A 396 5.63 -0.31 -22.45
CA LEU A 396 5.81 1.13 -22.58
C LEU A 396 4.73 1.71 -23.52
N GLN A 397 4.50 1.12 -24.70
CA GLN A 397 3.42 1.54 -25.61
C GLN A 397 2.04 1.48 -24.94
N ARG A 398 1.75 0.40 -24.20
CA ARG A 398 0.51 0.28 -23.44
C ARG A 398 0.40 1.36 -22.36
N THR A 399 1.48 1.63 -21.65
CA THR A 399 1.53 2.65 -20.59
C THR A 399 1.38 4.06 -21.17
N LEU A 400 2.01 4.36 -22.30
CA LEU A 400 1.85 5.60 -23.05
C LEU A 400 0.38 5.84 -23.39
N LEU A 401 -0.27 4.84 -24.01
CA LEU A 401 -1.69 4.92 -24.34
C LEU A 401 -2.55 5.18 -23.08
N LEU A 402 -2.31 4.45 -21.99
CA LEU A 402 -3.05 4.61 -20.74
C LEU A 402 -2.80 5.98 -20.08
N ALA A 403 -1.58 6.51 -20.14
CA ALA A 403 -1.23 7.83 -19.60
C ALA A 403 -1.89 8.97 -20.40
N THR A 404 -1.89 8.86 -21.73
CA THR A 404 -2.56 9.83 -22.61
C THR A 404 -4.07 9.81 -22.38
N LEU A 405 -4.68 8.63 -22.25
CA LEU A 405 -6.10 8.48 -21.95
C LEU A 405 -6.49 9.02 -20.57
N ALA A 406 -5.63 8.83 -19.55
CA ALA A 406 -5.88 9.34 -18.21
C ALA A 406 -5.84 10.89 -18.13
N GLY A 407 -5.23 11.57 -19.11
CA GLY A 407 -5.23 13.02 -19.19
C GLY A 407 -6.46 13.63 -19.86
N GLU A 408 -7.35 12.82 -20.43
CA GLU A 408 -8.60 13.24 -21.08
C GLU A 408 -9.63 13.58 -19.97
N GLY A 409 -9.64 14.84 -19.50
CA GLY A 409 -10.65 15.35 -18.55
C GLY A 409 -10.15 16.02 -17.27
N THR A 410 -8.84 16.10 -17.01
CA THR A 410 -8.30 16.89 -15.88
C THR A 410 -8.18 18.38 -16.19
N GLY A 411 -9.05 18.90 -17.07
CA GLY A 411 -9.25 20.32 -17.31
C GLY A 411 -9.92 20.98 -16.10
N GLU A 412 -9.33 20.86 -14.92
CA GLU A 412 -9.64 21.80 -13.84
C GLU A 412 -9.16 23.17 -14.28
N GLU A 413 -10.09 24.12 -14.20
CA GLU A 413 -10.05 25.52 -14.62
C GLU A 413 -9.04 26.39 -13.85
N ASP A 414 -7.90 25.82 -13.43
CA ASP A 414 -6.78 26.64 -13.00
C ASP A 414 -6.27 27.39 -14.23
N GLY A 415 -6.40 28.72 -14.21
CA GLY A 415 -6.11 29.67 -15.30
C GLY A 415 -4.68 29.69 -15.85
N ASP A 416 -3.94 28.61 -15.67
CA ASP A 416 -2.58 28.34 -16.11
C ASP A 416 -2.55 27.22 -17.17
N GLY A 417 -3.51 27.22 -18.11
CA GLY A 417 -3.44 26.50 -19.39
C GLY A 417 -2.86 25.07 -19.34
N LYS A 418 -3.33 24.26 -18.38
CA LYS A 418 -2.89 22.86 -18.27
C LYS A 418 -3.40 22.05 -19.47
N GLU A 419 -2.47 21.28 -20.00
CA GLU A 419 -2.47 20.68 -21.32
C GLU A 419 -3.44 19.50 -21.41
N GLU A 420 -4.49 19.66 -22.22
CA GLU A 420 -5.27 18.52 -22.69
C GLU A 420 -4.46 17.76 -23.75
N PRO A 421 -4.19 16.45 -23.56
CA PRO A 421 -3.65 15.62 -24.63
C PRO A 421 -4.63 15.62 -25.81
N TRP A 422 -4.12 15.74 -27.04
CA TRP A 422 -4.92 15.97 -28.25
C TRP A 422 -5.86 14.81 -28.67
N CYS A 423 -5.94 13.73 -27.89
CA CYS A 423 -6.68 12.50 -28.24
C CYS A 423 -8.22 12.63 -28.24
N ASP A 424 -8.75 13.85 -28.23
CA ASP A 424 -10.16 14.21 -27.99
C ASP A 424 -11.14 13.76 -29.12
N ALA A 425 -10.67 13.62 -30.37
CA ALA A 425 -11.57 13.38 -31.51
C ALA A 425 -11.72 11.91 -31.95
N ARG A 426 -10.76 11.03 -31.63
CA ARG A 426 -10.79 9.62 -32.06
C ARG A 426 -11.17 8.65 -30.94
N MET A 427 -10.86 8.99 -29.69
CA MET A 427 -11.09 8.12 -28.53
C MET A 427 -12.49 8.27 -27.94
N SER A 428 -13.11 9.44 -28.09
CA SER A 428 -14.53 9.69 -27.77
C SER A 428 -15.51 8.77 -28.52
N ALA A 429 -15.11 8.23 -29.68
CA ALA A 429 -15.88 7.24 -30.42
C ALA A 429 -15.87 5.82 -29.79
N LEU A 430 -14.87 5.49 -28.98
CA LEU A 430 -14.64 4.12 -28.50
C LEU A 430 -15.40 3.77 -27.20
N ARG A 431 -16.02 4.74 -26.51
CA ARG A 431 -16.86 4.54 -25.30
C ARG A 431 -16.27 3.52 -24.30
N ILE A 432 -14.95 3.52 -24.13
CA ILE A 432 -14.31 2.65 -23.14
C ILE A 432 -14.51 3.35 -21.79
N PRO A 433 -15.15 2.71 -20.79
CA PRO A 433 -15.26 3.28 -19.46
C PRO A 433 -13.85 3.40 -18.88
N TYR A 434 -13.32 4.61 -18.83
CA TYR A 434 -12.01 4.88 -18.24
C TYR A 434 -12.14 4.86 -16.72
N SER A 435 -11.25 4.12 -16.05
CA SER A 435 -11.06 4.31 -14.62
C SER A 435 -10.58 5.74 -14.39
N GLU A 436 -11.03 6.41 -13.32
CA GLU A 436 -10.49 7.67 -12.79
C GLU A 436 -9.04 7.50 -12.29
N SER A 437 -8.17 6.92 -13.11
CA SER A 437 -6.77 6.74 -12.76
C SER A 437 -6.05 8.07 -12.96
N ASN A 438 -5.34 8.50 -11.93
CA ASN A 438 -4.54 9.72 -11.94
C ASN A 438 -3.48 9.67 -13.06
N ARG A 439 -3.48 10.68 -13.96
CA ARG A 439 -2.46 10.82 -15.02
C ARG A 439 -1.04 10.82 -14.43
N VAL A 440 -0.84 11.41 -13.26
CA VAL A 440 0.46 11.47 -12.58
C VAL A 440 0.96 10.06 -12.27
N ASP A 441 0.12 9.20 -11.70
CA ASP A 441 0.50 7.81 -11.38
C ASP A 441 0.87 7.02 -12.64
N ARG A 442 0.20 7.28 -13.78
CA ARG A 442 0.53 6.64 -15.07
C ARG A 442 1.86 7.09 -15.63
N LEU A 443 2.17 8.38 -15.51
CA LEU A 443 3.47 8.93 -15.91
C LEU A 443 4.59 8.42 -15.00
N GLU A 444 4.34 8.26 -13.69
CA GLU A 444 5.29 7.60 -12.79
C GLU A 444 5.52 6.12 -13.17
N VAL A 445 4.47 5.39 -13.57
CA VAL A 445 4.65 4.01 -14.10
C VAL A 445 5.56 4.03 -15.33
N LEU A 446 5.35 4.97 -16.25
CA LEU A 446 6.19 5.13 -17.44
C LEU A 446 7.65 5.40 -17.04
N GLU A 447 7.87 6.31 -16.07
CA GLU A 447 9.19 6.62 -15.54
C GLU A 447 9.88 5.38 -14.95
N TYR A 448 9.19 4.59 -14.12
CA TYR A 448 9.76 3.36 -13.54
C TYR A 448 10.11 2.32 -14.61
N LEU A 449 9.31 2.18 -15.66
CA LEU A 449 9.60 1.28 -16.77
C LEU A 449 10.79 1.75 -17.61
N CYS A 450 10.93 3.05 -17.84
CA CYS A 450 12.07 3.63 -18.55
C CYS A 450 13.37 3.56 -17.75
N ALA A 451 13.27 3.63 -16.41
CA ALA A 451 14.41 3.53 -15.50
C ALA A 451 14.85 2.08 -15.20
N ALA A 452 14.13 1.07 -15.70
CA ALA A 452 14.48 -0.34 -15.50
C ALA A 452 15.77 -0.71 -16.26
N ASP A 453 16.59 -1.62 -15.72
CA ASP A 453 17.86 -2.01 -16.34
C ASP A 453 17.67 -2.62 -17.74
N VAL A 454 16.53 -3.29 -17.97
CA VAL A 454 16.15 -3.82 -19.28
C VAL A 454 15.96 -2.73 -20.34
N ALA A 455 15.63 -1.48 -19.95
CA ALA A 455 15.52 -0.36 -20.88
C ALA A 455 16.87 0.00 -21.52
N ALA A 456 17.98 -0.31 -20.84
CA ALA A 456 19.33 -0.14 -21.40
C ALA A 456 19.67 -1.11 -22.53
N ALA A 457 18.88 -2.18 -22.70
CA ALA A 457 19.03 -3.15 -23.77
C ALA A 457 18.14 -2.86 -24.99
N LEU A 458 17.32 -1.80 -24.96
CA LEU A 458 16.54 -1.38 -26.12
C LEU A 458 17.46 -0.91 -27.25
N ASP A 459 17.17 -1.33 -28.47
CA ASP A 459 17.88 -0.83 -29.64
C ASP A 459 17.36 0.55 -30.08
N ALA A 460 18.10 1.19 -30.99
CA ALA A 460 17.76 2.54 -31.45
C ALA A 460 16.42 2.58 -32.21
N ASP A 461 16.04 1.49 -32.88
CA ASP A 461 14.80 1.40 -33.66
C ASP A 461 13.59 1.28 -32.73
N GLU A 462 13.69 0.47 -31.67
CA GLU A 462 12.69 0.33 -30.61
C GLU A 462 12.49 1.64 -29.85
N VAL A 463 13.57 2.37 -29.53
CA VAL A 463 13.49 3.69 -28.90
C VAL A 463 12.83 4.70 -29.86
N ALA A 464 13.20 4.69 -31.14
CA ALA A 464 12.57 5.55 -32.15
C ALA A 464 11.07 5.28 -32.29
N GLU A 465 10.65 4.01 -32.30
CA GLU A 465 9.24 3.61 -32.33
C GLU A 465 8.47 4.17 -31.13
N LEU A 466 9.04 4.10 -29.92
CA LEU A 466 8.44 4.63 -28.70
C LEU A 466 8.30 6.16 -28.73
N LEU A 467 9.34 6.87 -29.18
CA LEU A 467 9.30 8.33 -29.32
C LEU A 467 8.22 8.76 -30.31
N VAL A 468 8.15 8.09 -31.46
CA VAL A 468 7.13 8.36 -32.49
C VAL A 468 5.73 8.06 -31.96
N ALA A 469 5.53 6.95 -31.26
CA ALA A 469 4.24 6.61 -30.64
C ALA A 469 3.79 7.68 -29.64
N ALA A 470 4.68 8.16 -28.76
CA ALA A 470 4.36 9.25 -27.82
C ALA A 470 3.99 10.55 -28.54
N ALA A 471 4.70 10.88 -29.64
CA ALA A 471 4.39 12.05 -30.45
C ALA A 471 3.06 11.91 -31.21
N GLU A 472 2.75 10.73 -31.76
CA GLU A 472 1.51 10.43 -32.49
C GLU A 472 0.28 10.46 -31.54
N LEU A 473 0.50 10.15 -30.26
CA LEU A 473 -0.50 10.33 -29.19
C LEU A 473 -0.62 11.80 -28.73
N GLY A 474 0.31 12.67 -29.14
CA GLY A 474 0.34 14.08 -28.75
C GLY A 474 0.73 14.31 -27.29
N ASP A 475 1.36 13.34 -26.62
CA ASP A 475 1.72 13.44 -25.19
C ASP A 475 3.14 13.98 -25.03
N CYS A 476 3.25 15.31 -24.94
CA CYS A 476 4.54 16.00 -24.78
C CYS A 476 5.26 15.63 -23.47
N THR A 477 4.51 15.32 -22.41
CA THR A 477 5.07 14.94 -21.11
C THR A 477 5.65 13.53 -21.18
N ALA A 478 4.91 12.60 -21.77
CA ALA A 478 5.41 11.24 -21.97
C ALA A 478 6.63 11.21 -22.91
N LEU A 479 6.61 11.98 -24.00
CA LEU A 479 7.79 12.13 -24.86
C LEU A 479 8.99 12.68 -24.07
N THR A 480 8.76 13.65 -23.19
CA THR A 480 9.81 14.23 -22.36
C THR A 480 10.43 13.19 -21.42
N LEU A 481 9.61 12.37 -20.77
CA LEU A 481 10.10 11.28 -19.91
C LEU A 481 10.90 10.25 -20.72
N LEU A 482 10.44 9.86 -21.90
CA LEU A 482 11.19 8.96 -22.78
C LEU A 482 12.56 9.55 -23.16
N LEU A 483 12.61 10.83 -23.51
CA LEU A 483 13.86 11.52 -23.87
C LEU A 483 14.83 11.66 -22.69
N GLU A 484 14.32 11.73 -21.46
CA GLU A 484 15.13 11.91 -20.24
C GLU A 484 15.63 10.58 -19.66
N HIS A 485 14.82 9.53 -19.72
CA HIS A 485 15.12 8.26 -19.06
C HIS A 485 15.59 7.14 -19.99
N LEU A 486 15.21 7.14 -21.27
CA LEU A 486 15.68 6.09 -22.19
C LEU A 486 17.09 6.38 -22.72
N PRO A 487 17.98 5.38 -22.71
CA PRO A 487 19.29 5.53 -23.32
C PRO A 487 19.16 5.74 -24.83
N ASN A 488 20.04 6.56 -25.38
CA ASN A 488 20.09 6.90 -26.82
C ASN A 488 18.86 7.63 -27.37
N ALA A 489 17.86 7.99 -26.56
CA ALA A 489 16.67 8.71 -27.04
C ALA A 489 17.01 10.07 -27.68
N ALA A 490 17.99 10.80 -27.11
CA ALA A 490 18.49 12.04 -27.71
C ALA A 490 19.42 11.82 -28.93
N ALA A 491 19.90 10.59 -29.12
CA ALA A 491 20.76 10.19 -30.22
C ALA A 491 19.96 9.55 -31.37
N ALA A 492 18.63 9.68 -31.38
CA ALA A 492 17.80 9.22 -32.48
C ALA A 492 18.30 9.78 -33.82
N ASP A 493 18.10 9.00 -34.88
CA ASP A 493 18.56 9.33 -36.21
C ASP A 493 17.76 10.51 -36.82
N SER A 494 18.27 11.01 -37.94
CA SER A 494 17.64 12.15 -38.61
C SER A 494 16.24 11.84 -39.16
N ASP A 495 15.97 10.59 -39.53
CA ASP A 495 14.65 10.17 -40.01
C ASP A 495 13.62 10.17 -38.89
N THR A 496 13.97 9.68 -37.70
CA THR A 496 13.12 9.77 -36.50
C THR A 496 12.89 11.22 -36.10
N ALA A 497 13.93 12.05 -36.06
CA ALA A 497 13.80 13.47 -35.74
C ALA A 497 12.86 14.20 -36.73
N ARG A 498 12.98 13.91 -38.03
CA ARG A 498 12.07 14.41 -39.06
C ARG A 498 10.63 13.95 -38.82
N ARG A 499 10.41 12.67 -38.57
CA ARG A 499 9.07 12.11 -38.33
C ARG A 499 8.42 12.71 -37.09
N LEU A 500 9.16 12.87 -35.99
CA LEU A 500 8.69 13.54 -34.77
C LEU A 500 8.25 14.98 -35.04
N LEU A 501 9.01 15.70 -35.87
CA LEU A 501 8.68 17.07 -36.26
C LEU A 501 7.44 17.12 -37.16
N GLU A 502 7.33 16.24 -38.14
CA GLU A 502 6.14 16.11 -38.99
C GLU A 502 4.89 15.84 -38.15
N VAL A 503 4.97 14.90 -37.20
CA VAL A 503 3.90 14.55 -36.27
C VAL A 503 3.52 15.76 -35.40
N ALA A 504 4.50 16.48 -34.84
CA ALA A 504 4.24 17.70 -34.06
C ALA A 504 3.51 18.80 -34.86
N LEU A 505 3.87 18.94 -36.15
CA LEU A 505 3.23 19.88 -37.07
C LEU A 505 1.82 19.44 -37.47
N GLN A 506 1.61 18.14 -37.73
CA GLN A 506 0.31 17.55 -38.04
C GLN A 506 -0.67 17.74 -36.87
N HIS A 507 -0.22 17.51 -35.64
CA HIS A 507 -0.99 17.71 -34.42
C HIS A 507 -1.17 19.18 -34.04
N ARG A 508 -0.43 20.10 -34.68
CA ARG A 508 -0.37 21.53 -34.32
C ARG A 508 -0.05 21.73 -32.83
N HIS A 509 0.84 20.90 -32.29
CA HIS A 509 1.17 20.90 -30.88
C HIS A 509 2.45 21.71 -30.61
N SER A 510 2.28 22.95 -30.17
CA SER A 510 3.36 23.93 -29.96
C SER A 510 4.45 23.46 -28.99
N LYS A 511 4.05 22.86 -27.86
CA LYS A 511 5.01 22.34 -26.85
C LYS A 511 5.81 21.16 -27.38
N LEU A 512 5.14 20.17 -27.99
CA LEU A 512 5.76 19.05 -28.68
C LEU A 512 6.76 19.52 -29.74
N LEU A 513 6.37 20.49 -30.58
CA LEU A 513 7.26 21.14 -31.54
C LEU A 513 8.50 21.73 -30.87
N SER A 514 8.31 22.49 -29.78
CA SER A 514 9.42 23.11 -29.05
C SER A 514 10.37 22.09 -28.41
N LYS A 515 9.83 20.99 -27.86
CA LYS A 515 10.62 19.91 -27.26
C LYS A 515 11.43 19.18 -28.32
N VAL A 516 10.79 18.67 -29.38
CA VAL A 516 11.45 18.02 -30.52
C VAL A 516 12.54 18.94 -31.11
N ALA A 517 12.22 20.22 -31.27
CA ALA A 517 13.15 21.20 -31.79
C ALA A 517 14.40 21.41 -30.94
N SER A 518 14.23 21.39 -29.61
CA SER A 518 15.34 21.54 -28.67
C SER A 518 16.21 20.29 -28.58
N CYS A 519 15.60 19.10 -28.54
CA CYS A 519 16.29 17.83 -28.34
C CYS A 519 17.01 17.35 -29.61
N PHE A 520 16.46 17.61 -30.79
CA PHE A 520 17.00 17.11 -32.07
C PHE A 520 17.56 18.21 -32.96
N SER A 521 17.98 19.34 -32.38
CA SER A 521 18.45 20.50 -33.14
C SER A 521 19.61 20.19 -34.09
N GLN A 522 20.50 19.25 -33.74
CA GLN A 522 21.63 18.86 -34.59
C GLN A 522 21.17 17.99 -35.77
N GLN A 523 20.33 16.99 -35.52
CA GLN A 523 19.80 16.09 -36.53
C GLN A 523 18.91 16.83 -37.54
N LEU A 524 18.06 17.72 -37.04
CA LEU A 524 17.18 18.55 -37.86
C LEU A 524 17.99 19.52 -38.74
N ARG A 525 19.10 20.07 -38.26
CA ARG A 525 19.98 20.90 -39.10
C ARG A 525 20.51 20.18 -40.34
N LEU A 526 20.72 18.87 -40.26
CA LEU A 526 21.33 18.08 -41.34
C LEU A 526 20.33 17.68 -42.43
N CYS A 527 19.04 17.51 -42.08
CA CYS A 527 18.06 16.92 -43.00
C CYS A 527 16.95 17.87 -43.44
N PHE A 528 16.80 19.03 -42.80
CA PHE A 528 15.51 19.73 -42.81
C PHE A 528 15.39 20.87 -43.85
N CYS A 529 16.27 20.94 -44.85
CA CYS A 529 16.22 22.02 -45.83
C CYS A 529 14.95 22.01 -46.69
N GLU A 530 14.47 20.83 -47.12
CA GLU A 530 13.32 20.71 -48.03
C GLU A 530 11.98 20.62 -47.29
N CYS A 531 11.92 19.92 -46.15
CA CYS A 531 10.70 19.77 -45.36
C CYS A 531 10.30 21.05 -44.60
N ALA A 532 11.25 21.93 -44.29
CA ALA A 532 11.02 23.19 -43.59
C ALA A 532 10.07 24.13 -44.31
N ASP A 533 10.31 24.33 -45.61
CA ASP A 533 9.55 25.24 -46.44
C ASP A 533 8.12 24.76 -46.63
N GLU A 534 7.95 23.45 -46.84
CA GLU A 534 6.64 22.84 -46.97
C GLU A 534 5.87 22.89 -45.65
N ALA A 535 6.51 22.59 -44.51
CA ALA A 535 5.92 22.70 -43.19
C ALA A 535 5.44 24.13 -42.89
N ALA A 536 6.32 25.13 -43.04
CA ALA A 536 5.98 26.52 -42.78
C ALA A 536 4.88 27.03 -43.75
N THR A 537 4.91 26.59 -45.01
CA THR A 537 3.86 26.85 -46.00
C THR A 537 2.52 26.23 -45.59
N CYS A 538 2.52 24.99 -45.10
CA CYS A 538 1.31 24.30 -44.63
C CYS A 538 0.71 24.98 -43.40
N LEU A 539 1.53 25.39 -42.42
CA LEU A 539 1.07 26.15 -41.25
C LEU A 539 0.46 27.49 -41.64
N LEU A 540 1.06 28.16 -42.61
CA LEU A 540 0.53 29.41 -43.15
C LEU A 540 -0.81 29.19 -43.87
N ARG A 541 -0.96 28.09 -44.63
CA ARG A 541 -2.25 27.71 -45.23
C ARG A 541 -3.30 27.40 -44.15
N ALA A 542 -2.89 26.80 -43.04
CA ALA A 542 -3.74 26.49 -41.89
C ALA A 542 -4.07 27.69 -40.97
N ASP A 543 -3.42 28.84 -41.16
CA ASP A 543 -3.54 30.06 -40.34
C ASP A 543 -3.16 29.88 -38.86
N ASP A 544 -2.27 28.93 -38.56
CA ASP A 544 -1.79 28.70 -37.20
C ASP A 544 -0.65 29.67 -36.85
N LYS A 545 -1.00 30.89 -36.45
CA LYS A 545 -0.03 31.96 -36.17
C LYS A 545 0.96 31.63 -35.05
N GLN A 546 0.52 30.90 -34.02
CA GLN A 546 1.35 30.60 -32.85
C GLN A 546 2.40 29.56 -33.23
N LEU A 547 1.96 28.48 -33.88
CA LEU A 547 2.86 27.43 -34.32
C LEU A 547 3.78 27.90 -35.43
N LEU A 548 3.28 28.74 -36.36
CA LEU A 548 4.11 29.37 -37.39
C LEU A 548 5.21 30.25 -36.78
N ALA A 549 4.88 31.09 -35.79
CA ALA A 549 5.87 31.95 -35.14
C ALA A 549 6.96 31.14 -34.42
N GLN A 550 6.58 30.03 -33.79
CA GLN A 550 7.52 29.11 -33.16
C GLN A 550 8.36 28.35 -34.19
N MET A 551 7.74 27.81 -35.22
CA MET A 551 8.42 27.09 -36.29
C MET A 551 9.46 27.99 -36.97
N VAL A 552 9.07 29.21 -37.33
CA VAL A 552 10.00 30.21 -37.91
C VAL A 552 11.13 30.51 -36.93
N HIS A 553 10.85 30.64 -35.64
CA HIS A 553 11.91 30.83 -34.65
C HIS A 553 12.91 29.68 -34.61
N GLN A 554 12.42 28.43 -34.70
CA GLN A 554 13.26 27.24 -34.72
C GLN A 554 14.05 27.12 -36.02
N LEU A 555 13.42 27.34 -37.17
CA LEU A 555 14.09 27.40 -38.48
C LEU A 555 15.24 28.41 -38.48
N LEU A 556 15.01 29.60 -37.93
CA LEU A 556 16.05 30.62 -37.80
C LEU A 556 17.18 30.24 -36.84
N SER A 557 16.94 29.32 -35.90
CA SER A 557 17.96 28.79 -34.99
C SER A 557 18.79 27.67 -35.63
N TRP A 558 18.19 26.92 -36.56
CA TRP A 558 18.82 25.80 -37.25
C TRP A 558 19.56 26.26 -38.49
N MET A 559 18.95 27.15 -39.25
CA MET A 559 19.39 27.60 -40.57
C MET A 559 19.43 29.13 -40.59
N PRO A 560 20.48 29.77 -40.06
CA PRO A 560 20.59 31.23 -40.06
C PRO A 560 20.54 31.85 -41.47
N TRP A 561 20.93 31.10 -42.49
CA TRP A 561 20.84 31.49 -43.90
C TRP A 561 19.40 31.48 -44.46
N TYR A 562 18.47 30.77 -43.82
CA TYR A 562 17.06 30.74 -44.21
C TYR A 562 16.41 32.13 -44.16
N VAL A 563 16.99 33.05 -43.38
CA VAL A 563 16.55 34.44 -43.31
C VAL A 563 16.67 35.14 -44.67
N GLU A 564 17.67 34.78 -45.47
CA GLU A 564 18.00 35.50 -46.71
C GLU A 564 17.06 35.12 -47.85
N ASP A 565 16.74 33.83 -48.02
CA ASP A 565 15.96 33.35 -49.16
C ASP A 565 14.57 32.82 -48.79
N GLY A 566 14.45 32.00 -47.75
CA GLY A 566 13.20 31.31 -47.41
C GLY A 566 12.17 32.21 -46.72
N LEU A 567 12.62 33.06 -45.80
CA LEU A 567 11.74 33.91 -45.02
C LEU A 567 11.04 35.02 -45.84
N PRO A 568 11.70 35.66 -46.82
CA PRO A 568 11.04 36.48 -47.86
C PRO A 568 9.96 35.73 -48.63
N GLN A 569 10.20 34.48 -49.03
CA GLN A 569 9.23 33.68 -49.78
C GLN A 569 8.01 33.35 -48.92
N LEU A 570 8.21 32.98 -47.65
CA LEU A 570 7.12 32.80 -46.69
C LEU A 570 6.31 34.09 -46.47
N LEU A 571 6.97 35.24 -46.38
CA LEU A 571 6.30 36.54 -46.25
C LEU A 571 5.46 36.87 -47.50
N GLN A 572 6.01 36.65 -48.70
CA GLN A 572 5.26 36.79 -49.96
C GLN A 572 4.06 35.86 -50.00
N LEU A 573 4.23 34.61 -49.57
CA LEU A 573 3.14 33.65 -49.51
C LEU A 573 2.07 34.06 -48.49
N ALA A 574 2.45 34.60 -47.33
CA ALA A 574 1.51 35.06 -46.30
C ALA A 574 0.60 36.16 -46.81
N VAL A 575 1.18 37.11 -47.55
CA VAL A 575 0.44 38.20 -48.21
C VAL A 575 -0.48 37.66 -49.31
N ARG A 576 0.00 36.72 -50.14
CA ARG A 576 -0.81 36.09 -51.20
C ARG A 576 -2.00 35.30 -50.63
N LEU A 577 -1.79 34.56 -49.55
CA LEU A 577 -2.82 33.80 -48.82
C LEU A 577 -3.67 34.68 -47.90
N ARG A 578 -3.40 35.99 -47.80
CA ARG A 578 -4.13 36.98 -47.00
C ARG A 578 -4.13 36.67 -45.49
N ARG A 579 -3.08 36.00 -45.00
CA ARG A 579 -2.92 35.63 -43.58
C ARG A 579 -2.35 36.79 -42.79
N SER A 580 -3.22 37.75 -42.45
CA SER A 580 -2.76 39.04 -41.95
C SER A 580 -2.06 38.99 -40.58
N GLU A 581 -2.35 37.97 -39.77
CA GLU A 581 -1.73 37.77 -38.46
C GLU A 581 -0.40 37.02 -38.53
N ALA A 582 -0.15 36.28 -39.61
CA ALA A 582 1.14 35.63 -39.85
C ALA A 582 2.24 36.64 -40.23
N VAL A 583 1.88 37.71 -40.92
CA VAL A 583 2.82 38.77 -41.34
C VAL A 583 3.54 39.45 -40.17
N PRO A 584 2.87 39.94 -39.11
CA PRO A 584 3.55 40.50 -37.95
C PRO A 584 4.41 39.45 -37.22
N ALA A 585 4.00 38.19 -37.18
CA ALA A 585 4.78 37.11 -36.57
C ALA A 585 6.11 36.85 -37.34
N LEU A 586 6.05 36.80 -38.66
CA LEU A 586 7.22 36.69 -39.54
C LEU A 586 8.10 37.94 -39.43
N HIS A 587 7.47 39.12 -39.49
CA HIS A 587 8.15 40.41 -39.41
C HIS A 587 8.90 40.60 -38.07
N GLY A 588 8.24 40.33 -36.94
CA GLY A 588 8.85 40.46 -35.62
C GLY A 588 10.11 39.62 -35.46
N LYS A 589 10.21 38.47 -36.14
CA LYS A 589 11.38 37.57 -36.07
C LYS A 589 12.49 37.94 -37.06
N LEU A 590 12.16 38.44 -38.25
CA LEU A 590 13.11 38.96 -39.25
C LEU A 590 13.98 40.11 -38.71
N TRP A 591 13.36 41.07 -38.02
CA TRP A 591 14.02 42.34 -37.69
C TRP A 591 14.48 42.49 -36.23
N SER A 592 14.19 41.53 -35.35
CA SER A 592 14.61 41.58 -33.94
C SER A 592 16.01 41.06 -33.65
N ARG A 593 16.60 40.20 -34.52
CA ARG A 593 17.86 39.49 -34.20
C ARG A 593 19.16 40.17 -34.62
N LYS A 594 19.10 41.20 -35.48
CA LYS A 594 20.13 42.17 -35.91
C LYS A 594 19.68 42.75 -37.26
N PRO A 595 20.09 43.96 -37.67
CA PRO A 595 19.83 44.43 -39.03
C PRO A 595 20.52 43.45 -40.00
N LEU A 596 19.71 42.71 -40.74
CA LEU A 596 20.18 41.81 -41.79
C LEU A 596 20.96 42.63 -42.81
N LYS A 597 22.08 42.08 -43.29
CA LYS A 597 22.83 42.67 -44.42
C LYS A 597 22.03 42.61 -45.72
N HIS A 598 21.06 41.70 -45.80
CA HIS A 598 20.12 41.59 -46.91
C HIS A 598 18.79 42.23 -46.54
N GLU A 599 18.60 43.45 -47.05
CA GLU A 599 17.31 44.11 -47.09
C GLU A 599 16.56 43.60 -48.33
N LEU A 600 15.27 43.31 -48.15
CA LEU A 600 14.36 43.07 -49.28
C LEU A 600 14.49 44.21 -50.29
N PRO A 601 14.68 43.92 -51.60
CA PRO A 601 14.79 44.96 -52.59
C PRO A 601 13.52 45.80 -52.61
N VAL A 602 13.68 47.11 -52.81
CA VAL A 602 12.58 48.09 -52.74
C VAL A 602 11.41 47.69 -53.67
N ALA A 603 11.71 47.10 -54.82
CA ALA A 603 10.72 46.60 -55.77
C ALA A 603 9.83 45.47 -55.19
N GLU A 604 10.39 44.56 -54.40
CA GLU A 604 9.65 43.48 -53.75
C GLU A 604 8.78 44.00 -52.62
N VAL A 605 9.31 44.89 -51.78
CA VAL A 605 8.51 45.56 -50.73
C VAL A 605 7.34 46.32 -51.35
N GLN A 606 7.58 46.97 -52.49
CA GLN A 606 6.55 47.65 -53.26
C GLN A 606 5.48 46.67 -53.76
N ALA A 607 5.88 45.52 -54.30
CA ALA A 607 4.96 44.49 -54.77
C ALA A 607 4.13 43.88 -53.63
N LEU A 608 4.75 43.62 -52.48
CA LEU A 608 4.10 43.15 -51.25
C LEU A 608 3.05 44.14 -50.74
N LEU A 609 3.39 45.42 -50.65
CA LEU A 609 2.45 46.47 -50.20
C LEU A 609 1.26 46.61 -51.15
N ARG A 610 1.48 46.56 -52.47
CA ARG A 610 0.37 46.54 -53.45
C ARG A 610 -0.49 45.30 -53.28
N ALA A 611 0.13 44.13 -53.12
CA ALA A 611 -0.60 42.87 -52.93
C ALA A 611 -1.47 42.91 -51.66
N ALA A 612 -0.91 43.40 -50.55
CA ALA A 612 -1.64 43.59 -49.29
C ALA A 612 -2.80 44.59 -49.43
N ALA A 613 -2.55 45.75 -50.06
CA ALA A 613 -3.61 46.74 -50.31
C ALA A 613 -4.74 46.19 -51.21
N ARG A 614 -4.38 45.36 -52.20
CA ARG A 614 -5.34 44.69 -53.09
C ARG A 614 -6.17 43.63 -52.38
N SER A 615 -5.60 42.91 -51.41
CA SER A 615 -6.26 41.78 -50.76
C SER A 615 -7.38 42.15 -49.79
N SER A 616 -7.73 43.45 -49.65
CA SER A 616 -8.67 43.98 -48.64
C SER A 616 -8.39 43.48 -47.22
N SER A 617 -7.14 43.13 -46.98
CA SER A 617 -6.69 42.48 -45.76
C SER A 617 -6.60 43.47 -44.60
N SER A 618 -6.59 42.95 -43.37
CA SER A 618 -6.56 43.78 -42.16
C SER A 618 -5.42 44.80 -42.17
N SER A 619 -5.67 45.96 -41.55
CA SER A 619 -4.71 47.05 -41.39
C SER A 619 -3.39 46.59 -40.76
N ILE A 620 -3.41 45.50 -39.99
CA ILE A 620 -2.27 44.89 -39.31
C ILE A 620 -1.21 44.43 -40.32
N MET A 621 -1.58 43.77 -41.42
CA MET A 621 -0.61 43.29 -42.41
C MET A 621 0.08 44.45 -43.13
N VAL A 622 -0.70 45.42 -43.60
CA VAL A 622 -0.16 46.62 -44.25
C VAL A 622 0.76 47.37 -43.29
N HIS A 623 0.34 47.50 -42.03
CA HIS A 623 1.13 48.13 -40.99
C HIS A 623 2.47 47.42 -40.78
N SER A 624 2.49 46.09 -40.64
CA SER A 624 3.73 45.33 -40.49
C SER A 624 4.65 45.46 -41.70
N LEU A 625 4.11 45.46 -42.93
CA LEU A 625 4.93 45.64 -44.14
C LEU A 625 5.49 47.06 -44.28
N MET A 626 4.81 48.08 -43.76
CA MET A 626 5.32 49.46 -43.75
C MET A 626 6.47 49.68 -42.76
N LEU A 627 6.68 48.75 -41.82
CA LEU A 627 7.81 48.79 -40.89
C LEU A 627 9.11 48.24 -41.50
N LEU A 628 9.03 47.61 -42.68
CA LEU A 628 10.18 47.10 -43.42
C LEU A 628 11.17 48.23 -43.80
N PRO A 629 12.50 48.02 -43.69
CA PRO A 629 13.50 49.01 -44.11
C PRO A 629 13.31 49.49 -45.55
N GLY A 630 12.99 48.57 -46.48
CA GLY A 630 12.73 48.91 -47.88
C GLY A 630 11.48 49.80 -48.08
N ALA A 631 10.51 49.75 -47.16
CA ALA A 631 9.34 50.65 -47.22
C ALA A 631 9.73 52.09 -46.88
N GLN A 632 10.74 52.31 -46.04
CA GLN A 632 11.22 53.65 -45.70
C GLN A 632 11.84 54.38 -46.91
N ARG A 633 12.32 53.62 -47.91
CA ARG A 633 12.88 54.14 -49.16
C ARG A 633 11.82 54.43 -50.23
N LEU A 634 10.57 54.01 -50.02
CA LEU A 634 9.46 54.32 -50.92
C LEU A 634 8.90 55.73 -50.63
N PRO A 635 8.32 56.41 -51.62
CA PRO A 635 7.64 57.69 -51.41
C PRO A 635 6.53 57.56 -50.36
N GLY A 636 6.46 58.54 -49.45
CA GLY A 636 5.55 58.49 -48.30
C GLY A 636 5.77 57.27 -47.39
N ARG A 637 6.98 56.69 -47.38
CA ARG A 637 7.31 55.44 -46.66
C ARG A 637 6.40 54.25 -47.05
N GLY A 638 5.96 54.24 -48.31
CA GLY A 638 5.03 53.24 -48.84
C GLY A 638 3.54 53.55 -48.61
N LEU A 639 3.21 54.57 -47.79
CA LEU A 639 1.82 54.95 -47.50
C LEU A 639 1.07 55.44 -48.73
N GLN A 640 1.72 56.35 -49.49
CA GLN A 640 1.14 56.93 -50.70
C GLN A 640 0.76 55.84 -51.70
N LEU A 641 1.60 54.81 -51.80
CA LEU A 641 1.38 53.67 -52.68
C LEU A 641 0.22 52.77 -52.23
N VAL A 642 0.06 52.57 -50.92
CA VAL A 642 -1.11 51.87 -50.36
C VAL A 642 -2.38 52.69 -50.62
N MET A 643 -2.35 54.00 -50.40
CA MET A 643 -3.49 54.89 -50.65
C MET A 643 -3.89 54.89 -52.13
N ASP A 644 -2.95 55.04 -53.05
CA ASP A 644 -3.20 55.03 -54.49
C ASP A 644 -3.83 53.70 -54.95
N GLU A 645 -3.37 52.58 -54.41
CA GLU A 645 -3.89 51.26 -54.74
C GLU A 645 -5.28 51.01 -54.14
N CYS A 646 -5.53 51.48 -52.91
CA CYS A 646 -6.84 51.44 -52.25
C CYS A 646 -7.87 52.34 -52.96
N CYS A 647 -7.48 53.55 -53.34
CA CYS A 647 -8.30 54.49 -54.12
C CYS A 647 -8.67 53.90 -55.48
N ARG A 648 -7.71 53.28 -56.19
CA ARG A 648 -7.96 52.60 -57.46
C ARG A 648 -8.96 51.44 -57.34
N ARG A 649 -9.12 50.83 -56.17
CA ARG A 649 -10.09 49.76 -55.91
C ARG A 649 -11.38 50.21 -55.22
N GLY A 650 -11.54 51.49 -54.90
CA GLY A 650 -12.69 51.99 -54.15
C GLY A 650 -12.74 51.49 -52.70
N ASN A 651 -11.61 51.05 -52.13
CA ASN A 651 -11.56 50.44 -50.79
C ASN A 651 -11.24 51.50 -49.71
N ALA A 652 -12.22 52.37 -49.42
CA ALA A 652 -12.05 53.54 -48.56
C ALA A 652 -11.63 53.20 -47.11
N ALA A 653 -12.00 52.02 -46.59
CA ALA A 653 -11.67 51.58 -45.23
C ALA A 653 -10.14 51.35 -45.04
N ALA A 654 -9.48 50.75 -46.02
CA ALA A 654 -8.03 50.53 -45.98
C ALA A 654 -7.25 51.85 -46.14
N ALA A 655 -7.75 52.77 -46.98
CA ALA A 655 -7.18 54.12 -47.10
C ALA A 655 -7.33 54.93 -45.80
N ALA A 656 -8.48 54.84 -45.13
CA ALA A 656 -8.73 55.50 -43.85
C ALA A 656 -7.86 54.94 -42.71
N ALA A 657 -7.66 53.62 -42.64
CA ALA A 657 -6.79 52.99 -41.66
C ALA A 657 -5.31 53.39 -41.85
N ALA A 658 -4.86 53.48 -43.09
CA ALA A 658 -3.51 53.92 -43.44
C ALA A 658 -3.28 55.40 -43.06
N ALA A 659 -4.26 56.28 -43.33
CA ALA A 659 -4.22 57.70 -42.96
C ALA A 659 -4.37 57.94 -41.43
N HIS A 660 -5.07 57.06 -40.71
CA HIS A 660 -5.14 57.09 -39.25
C HIS A 660 -3.77 56.77 -38.64
N TRP A 661 -3.05 55.79 -39.20
CA TRP A 661 -1.73 55.41 -38.71
C TRP A 661 -0.69 56.54 -38.84
N GLU A 662 -0.66 57.25 -39.96
CA GLU A 662 0.27 58.37 -40.14
C GLU A 662 0.07 59.45 -39.06
N ARG A 663 -1.19 59.70 -38.69
CA ARG A 663 -1.55 60.58 -37.57
C ARG A 663 -1.10 60.02 -36.22
N SER A 664 -1.38 58.76 -35.92
CA SER A 664 -0.98 58.12 -34.65
C SER A 664 0.55 58.04 -34.48
N ARG A 665 1.29 57.77 -35.56
CA ARG A 665 2.76 57.73 -35.54
C ARG A 665 3.37 59.12 -35.48
N GLY A 666 2.78 60.11 -36.17
CA GLY A 666 3.17 61.51 -36.03
C GLY A 666 3.10 61.97 -34.57
N MET A 667 2.04 61.56 -33.86
CA MET A 667 1.91 61.79 -32.42
C MET A 667 2.95 60.99 -31.61
N ALA A 668 3.16 59.70 -31.88
CA ALA A 668 4.12 58.87 -31.14
C ALA A 668 5.59 59.30 -31.33
N MET A 669 5.95 59.78 -32.52
CA MET A 669 7.28 60.34 -32.77
C MET A 669 7.43 61.74 -32.17
N ALA A 670 6.36 62.55 -32.16
CA ALA A 670 6.37 63.83 -31.46
C ALA A 670 6.53 63.64 -29.93
N THR A 671 5.88 62.65 -29.33
CA THR A 671 6.05 62.32 -27.91
C THR A 671 7.41 61.69 -27.61
N ALA A 672 7.93 60.81 -28.46
CA ALA A 672 9.28 60.26 -28.29
C ALA A 672 10.38 61.32 -28.49
N ALA A 673 10.21 62.25 -29.44
CA ALA A 673 11.11 63.39 -29.63
C ALA A 673 11.04 64.38 -28.47
N ALA A 674 9.84 64.63 -27.91
CA ALA A 674 9.67 65.43 -26.70
C ALA A 674 10.32 64.76 -25.48
N ALA A 675 10.19 63.43 -25.32
CA ALA A 675 10.84 62.67 -24.26
C ALA A 675 12.37 62.62 -24.40
N ALA A 676 12.89 62.45 -25.62
CA ALA A 676 14.32 62.50 -25.91
C ALA A 676 14.90 63.93 -25.72
N ALA A 677 14.15 64.96 -26.07
CA ALA A 677 14.51 66.36 -25.80
C ALA A 677 14.50 66.68 -24.29
N ALA A 678 13.60 66.05 -23.51
CA ALA A 678 13.56 66.16 -22.06
C ALA A 678 14.67 65.37 -21.34
N ALA A 679 15.21 64.31 -21.97
CA ALA A 679 16.27 63.47 -21.43
C ALA A 679 17.70 63.91 -21.84
N ALA A 680 17.84 64.95 -22.67
CA ALA A 680 19.14 65.51 -23.02
C ALA A 680 19.77 66.21 -21.79
N PRO A 681 20.97 65.79 -21.30
CA PRO A 681 21.58 66.40 -20.13
C PRO A 681 21.93 67.86 -20.41
N ALA A 682 21.50 68.77 -19.53
CA ALA A 682 21.88 70.16 -19.57
C ALA A 682 23.41 70.29 -19.58
N ALA A 683 23.95 70.95 -20.60
CA ALA A 683 25.38 71.19 -20.76
C ALA A 683 25.96 71.84 -19.47
N PRO A 684 27.15 71.42 -19.01
CA PRO A 684 27.73 71.98 -17.79
C PRO A 684 28.06 73.46 -18.02
N ALA A 685 27.51 74.31 -17.15
CA ALA A 685 27.83 75.73 -17.13
C ALA A 685 29.33 75.91 -16.86
N VAL A 686 30.05 76.45 -17.85
CA VAL A 686 31.45 76.84 -17.72
C VAL A 686 31.53 77.96 -16.68
N SER A 687 32.17 77.65 -15.55
CA SER A 687 32.48 78.59 -14.47
C SER A 687 33.49 79.62 -14.96
N SER A 688 33.15 80.89 -14.83
CA SER A 688 33.97 82.07 -15.16
C SER A 688 35.17 82.29 -14.22
N LYS A 689 35.81 81.20 -13.75
CA LYS A 689 37.04 81.21 -12.95
C LYS A 689 38.30 80.69 -13.66
N GLU A 690 38.20 80.26 -14.93
CA GLU A 690 39.36 79.77 -15.71
C GLU A 690 39.80 80.69 -16.87
N LEU A 691 39.32 81.94 -16.90
CA LEU A 691 39.82 82.98 -17.81
C LEU A 691 40.32 84.18 -16.99
N ALA A 692 41.43 83.96 -16.28
CA ALA A 692 42.32 84.97 -15.73
C ALA A 692 43.75 84.60 -16.09
#